data_AF-A0A3L7TTC1-F1
#
_entry.id   AF-A0A3L7TTC1-F1
#
_cell.length_a   1.000
_cell.length_b   1.000
_cell.length_c   1.000
_cell.angle_alpha   90.00
_cell.angle_beta   90.00
_cell.angle_gamma   90.00
#
_symmetry.space_group_name_H-M   'P 1'
#
loop_
_entity.id
_entity.type
_entity.pdbx_description
1 polymer ?
#
loop_
_entity_poly.entity_id
_entity_poly.type
_entity_poly.pdbx_seq_one_letter_code
_entity_poly.pdbx_strand_id
1 'polypeptide(L)'
;MNYLAIPDWVWDNLHYAAPLLALFAGAFIIQGVIGARRGWHPTCRRCKHDLRAASAGVGGSLTVCPECGADLQPSRAVATGRLRVRPWLVVVGIAFGVTAGYASSTLETGRLRQLRMELIASMPATDLVGEIFNGGKRGNFAFSALQPQLKNRPQSGSSIPSGVLLGAILDALKHCSENGQLPSMRNIPSQLFQALDERELTALIPLAVEELLESRGAKRELLDVLIAATSSGAEGETKHLEQLATLLELSPQGKALLQPRPEVRDTPAQGTILDVHFAPLVRLRDANRRGDMDPTVEREFISDRCELRSAAASTEALPRALSVIQPRAIDQRHYDAPHMRVLIDAPPGEYQLKITGVLVPRVLVPRAKIGSLDEPERPSPTQAAAIEGAIAVDETISVTVRAREVATIHYTQDEAAMVAFAECLASARLKDNRGLGYTFKLGSMQSRERDDINVSYALRTTAVQGEVRRAMGSMSGEVNGGSHSDSNGILPQEFDVAKPFEIELQPDPTSDALSTRSRTDGVERLWAKFVLQFANATAKPVVTTALIPLGEAQGRAVDDDAMRSVLNAYVERLAPRALDPFRDRGRGTTPRDTVRMEPARKQYAALATPTVSGRLELFAGERLAAPSVDWFGSITHGRAPGEFKPVFDVANSEPLTLRYTPDVRIGEALAGGPFDYIGVPFELRYATGTSPPTLVFLENASPKK
;
A
#
# COMPACT_ATOMS: atom_id res chain seq x y z
N MET A 1 -2.34 -22.26 -28.18
CA MET A 1 -0.93 -21.85 -28.43
C MET A 1 -0.59 -20.83 -27.36
N ASN A 2 0.51 -21.00 -26.61
CA ASN A 2 0.87 -20.06 -25.55
C ASN A 2 1.59 -18.84 -26.15
N TYR A 3 0.84 -17.77 -26.44
CA TYR A 3 1.41 -16.52 -26.99
C TYR A 3 2.25 -15.75 -25.96
N LEU A 4 2.11 -16.03 -24.66
CA LEU A 4 2.96 -15.47 -23.59
C LEU A 4 4.37 -16.09 -23.58
N ALA A 5 4.57 -17.23 -24.25
CA ALA A 5 5.89 -17.83 -24.44
C ALA A 5 6.74 -17.07 -25.47
N ILE A 6 6.14 -16.21 -26.30
CA ILE A 6 6.88 -15.34 -27.22
C ILE A 6 7.69 -14.33 -26.37
N PRO A 7 9.03 -14.34 -26.44
CA PRO A 7 9.86 -13.46 -25.62
C PRO A 7 9.55 -11.97 -25.87
N ASP A 8 9.62 -11.15 -24.82
CA ASP A 8 9.37 -9.70 -24.91
C ASP A 8 10.26 -9.03 -25.97
N TRP A 9 11.51 -9.46 -26.08
CA TRP A 9 12.45 -8.93 -27.07
C TRP A 9 11.99 -9.12 -28.52
N VAL A 10 11.15 -10.11 -28.83
CA VAL A 10 10.62 -10.29 -30.19
C VAL A 10 9.65 -9.16 -30.53
N TRP A 11 8.78 -8.80 -29.57
CA TRP A 11 7.86 -7.68 -29.70
C TRP A 11 8.61 -6.35 -29.74
N ASP A 12 9.61 -6.20 -28.87
CA ASP A 12 10.47 -5.02 -28.82
C ASP A 12 11.41 -4.94 -30.03
N ASN A 13 11.68 -6.02 -30.75
CA ASN A 13 12.48 -5.94 -31.98
C ASN A 13 11.63 -5.72 -33.23
N LEU A 14 10.32 -5.97 -33.16
CA LEU A 14 9.44 -5.78 -34.29
C LEU A 14 9.32 -4.30 -34.71
N HIS A 15 9.41 -3.36 -33.76
CA HIS A 15 9.42 -1.93 -34.10
C HIS A 15 10.70 -1.48 -34.81
N TYR A 16 11.80 -2.24 -34.68
CA TYR A 16 13.04 -1.98 -35.43
C TYR A 16 13.02 -2.55 -36.85
N ALA A 17 12.01 -3.34 -37.25
CA ALA A 17 11.93 -3.90 -38.60
C ALA A 17 11.82 -2.79 -39.66
N ALA A 18 10.99 -1.77 -39.44
CA ALA A 18 10.84 -0.64 -40.37
C ALA A 18 12.14 0.16 -40.60
N PRO A 19 12.85 0.66 -39.57
CA PRO A 19 14.10 1.38 -39.78
C PRO A 19 15.20 0.51 -40.39
N LEU A 20 15.25 -0.78 -40.05
CA LEU A 20 16.23 -1.72 -40.61
C LEU A 20 15.95 -1.99 -42.10
N LEU A 21 14.69 -2.17 -42.50
CA LEU A 21 14.29 -2.25 -43.91
C LEU A 21 14.57 -0.93 -44.66
N ALA A 22 14.34 0.22 -44.04
CA ALA A 22 14.65 1.53 -44.62
C ALA A 22 16.17 1.72 -44.82
N LEU A 23 16.99 1.22 -43.88
CA LEU A 23 18.44 1.23 -43.99
C LEU A 23 18.90 0.37 -45.17
N PHE A 24 18.36 -0.84 -45.33
CA PHE A 24 18.63 -1.68 -46.49
C PHE A 24 18.16 -1.04 -47.80
N ALA A 25 16.99 -0.40 -47.81
CA ALA A 25 16.49 0.36 -48.96
C ALA A 25 17.50 1.44 -49.38
N GLY A 26 17.97 2.25 -48.43
CA GLY A 26 18.99 3.27 -48.66
C GLY A 26 20.30 2.69 -49.20
N ALA A 27 20.79 1.61 -48.58
CA ALA A 27 22.02 0.94 -49.00
C ALA A 27 21.93 0.41 -50.44
N PHE A 28 20.83 -0.26 -50.81
CA PHE A 28 20.63 -0.78 -52.16
C PHE A 28 20.45 0.31 -53.21
N ILE A 29 19.74 1.38 -52.89
CA ILE A 29 19.59 2.54 -53.79
C ILE A 29 20.95 3.20 -54.03
N ILE A 30 21.70 3.48 -52.96
CA ILE A 30 23.04 4.09 -53.04
C ILE A 30 23.97 3.21 -53.87
N GLN A 31 24.04 1.90 -53.59
CA GLN A 31 24.88 0.98 -54.35
C GLN A 31 24.42 0.80 -55.80
N GLY A 32 23.11 0.89 -56.06
CA GLY A 32 22.52 0.84 -57.39
C GLY A 32 22.87 2.07 -58.24
N VAL A 33 22.82 3.28 -57.65
CA VAL A 33 23.08 4.57 -58.30
C VAL A 33 24.57 4.84 -58.46
N ILE A 34 25.38 4.61 -57.42
CA ILE A 34 26.85 4.62 -57.54
C ILE A 34 27.27 3.58 -58.58
N GLY A 35 26.55 2.46 -58.67
CA GLY A 35 26.75 1.43 -59.67
C GLY A 35 28.11 0.76 -59.52
N ALA A 36 28.49 -0.04 -60.51
CA ALA A 36 29.87 -0.50 -60.64
C ALA A 36 30.45 0.09 -61.91
N ARG A 37 31.72 0.52 -61.85
CA ARG A 37 32.45 0.90 -63.04
C ARG A 37 32.60 -0.34 -63.91
N ARG A 38 31.92 -0.35 -65.06
CA ARG A 38 32.02 -1.42 -66.05
C ARG A 38 32.76 -0.89 -67.27
N GLY A 39 33.62 -1.74 -67.82
CA GLY A 39 34.56 -1.39 -68.88
C GLY A 39 35.92 -0.98 -68.34
N TRP A 40 36.98 -1.42 -69.01
CA TRP A 40 38.37 -1.16 -68.63
C TRP A 40 38.99 -0.01 -69.45
N HIS A 41 38.16 0.88 -70.02
CA HIS A 41 38.63 1.93 -70.92
C HIS A 41 39.12 3.13 -70.09
N PRO A 42 40.44 3.41 -70.05
CA PRO A 42 40.96 4.63 -69.43
C PRO A 42 40.53 5.83 -70.26
N THR A 43 39.85 6.78 -69.63
CA THR A 43 39.48 8.06 -70.27
C THR A 43 40.10 9.22 -69.51
N CYS A 44 40.50 10.29 -70.21
CA CYS A 44 40.97 11.50 -69.56
C CYS A 44 39.83 12.13 -68.75
N ARG A 45 40.05 12.43 -67.45
CA ARG A 45 39.00 13.00 -66.60
C ARG A 45 38.56 14.41 -67.02
N ARG A 46 39.43 15.17 -67.70
CA ARG A 46 39.17 16.55 -68.14
C ARG A 46 38.32 16.62 -69.41
N CYS A 47 38.73 15.94 -70.48
CA CYS A 47 38.03 16.01 -71.79
C CYS A 47 37.28 14.73 -72.18
N LYS A 48 37.33 13.66 -71.37
CA LYS A 48 36.70 12.34 -71.62
C LYS A 48 37.22 11.57 -72.85
N HIS A 49 38.36 11.97 -73.42
CA HIS A 49 39.00 11.25 -74.53
C HIS A 49 39.43 9.83 -74.11
N ASP A 50 39.25 8.84 -74.98
CA ASP A 50 39.65 7.44 -74.76
C ASP A 50 41.17 7.29 -74.98
N LEU A 51 41.90 6.99 -73.91
CA LEU A 51 43.35 6.93 -73.92
C LEU A 51 43.90 5.62 -74.54
N ARG A 52 43.04 4.64 -74.86
CA ARG A 52 43.48 3.38 -75.49
C ARG A 52 44.08 3.59 -76.87
N ALA A 53 43.45 4.42 -77.68
CA ALA A 53 43.89 4.71 -79.04
C ALA A 53 45.28 5.38 -79.04
N ALA A 54 45.55 6.22 -78.03
CA ALA A 54 46.84 6.88 -77.88
C ALA A 54 47.96 5.93 -77.44
N SER A 55 47.65 4.94 -76.58
CA SER A 55 48.65 3.98 -76.08
C SER A 55 49.09 2.91 -77.09
N ALA A 56 48.31 2.65 -78.13
CA ALA A 56 48.60 1.60 -79.12
C ALA A 56 49.60 2.03 -80.21
N GLY A 57 49.79 3.35 -80.43
CA GLY A 57 50.65 3.89 -81.49
C GLY A 57 52.02 4.41 -81.02
N VAL A 58 52.21 4.59 -79.71
CA VAL A 58 53.42 5.21 -79.14
C VAL A 58 53.90 4.31 -77.99
N GLY A 59 55.01 3.61 -78.17
CA GLY A 59 55.56 2.66 -77.18
C GLY A 59 56.10 3.29 -75.88
N GLY A 60 55.53 4.42 -75.42
CA GLY A 60 55.92 5.14 -74.22
C GLY A 60 54.72 5.51 -73.36
N SER A 61 54.91 5.63 -72.04
CA SER A 61 53.88 6.07 -71.10
C SER A 61 53.37 7.47 -71.46
N LEU A 62 52.09 7.61 -71.81
CA LEU A 62 51.47 8.91 -72.02
C LEU A 62 51.45 9.72 -70.71
N THR A 63 52.24 10.78 -70.65
CA THR A 63 52.28 11.72 -69.51
C THR A 63 51.26 12.85 -69.65
N VAL A 64 50.76 13.14 -70.86
CA VAL A 64 49.83 14.24 -71.14
C VAL A 64 48.69 13.77 -72.05
N CYS A 65 47.47 14.26 -71.83
CA CYS A 65 46.31 13.95 -72.67
C CYS A 65 46.43 14.59 -74.07
N PRO A 66 46.31 13.81 -75.17
CA PRO A 66 46.54 14.32 -76.52
C PRO A 66 45.51 15.37 -76.97
N GLU A 67 44.29 15.33 -76.43
CA GLU A 67 43.22 16.28 -76.81
C GLU A 67 43.25 17.61 -76.06
N CYS A 68 43.55 17.59 -74.76
CA CYS A 68 43.34 18.76 -73.89
C CYS A 68 44.57 19.21 -73.12
N GLY A 69 45.72 18.54 -73.32
CA GLY A 69 46.98 18.88 -72.67
C GLY A 69 47.01 18.65 -71.16
N ALA A 70 46.02 17.96 -70.57
CA ALA A 70 46.01 17.68 -69.14
C ALA A 70 47.10 16.66 -68.75
N ASP A 71 47.85 16.93 -67.68
CA ASP A 71 48.80 15.99 -67.09
C ASP A 71 48.07 14.74 -66.58
N LEU A 72 48.53 13.56 -67.04
CA LEU A 72 47.99 12.25 -66.72
C LEU A 72 48.73 11.54 -65.58
N GLN A 73 49.84 12.11 -65.07
CA GLN A 73 50.59 11.53 -63.96
C GLN A 73 49.83 11.45 -62.61
N PRO A 74 48.94 12.41 -62.25
CA PRO A 74 48.18 12.29 -61.00
C PRO A 74 47.25 11.07 -61.01
N SER A 75 47.20 10.31 -59.90
CA SER A 75 46.40 9.08 -59.75
C SER A 75 44.88 9.24 -59.98
N ARG A 76 44.39 10.48 -60.05
CA ARG A 76 42.99 10.85 -60.31
C ARG A 76 42.74 11.44 -61.71
N ALA A 77 43.76 11.57 -62.57
CA ALA A 77 43.67 12.16 -63.90
C ALA A 77 43.04 11.21 -64.94
N VAL A 78 43.17 9.89 -64.72
CA VAL A 78 42.58 8.85 -65.56
C VAL A 78 41.35 8.25 -64.87
N ALA A 79 40.21 8.28 -65.54
CA ALA A 79 39.00 7.59 -65.08
C ALA A 79 38.87 6.26 -65.83
N THR A 80 38.95 5.14 -65.10
CA THR A 80 38.72 3.80 -65.64
C THR A 80 37.25 3.40 -65.49
N GLY A 81 36.62 3.07 -66.62
CA GLY A 81 35.25 2.55 -66.69
C GLY A 81 34.16 3.62 -66.58
N ARG A 82 32.99 3.32 -67.16
CA ARG A 82 31.79 4.15 -67.02
C ARG A 82 30.98 3.65 -65.83
N LEU A 83 30.48 4.57 -65.00
CA LEU A 83 29.50 4.23 -63.97
C LEU A 83 28.23 3.77 -64.70
N ARG A 84 27.90 2.48 -64.58
CA ARG A 84 26.64 1.95 -65.08
C ARG A 84 25.74 1.70 -63.89
N VAL A 85 24.63 2.43 -63.84
CA VAL A 85 23.57 2.21 -62.85
C VAL A 85 23.15 0.74 -62.94
N ARG A 86 22.95 0.11 -61.78
CA ARG A 86 22.43 -1.26 -61.68
C ARG A 86 20.93 -1.16 -61.37
N PRO A 87 20.06 -1.06 -62.39
CA PRO A 87 18.64 -0.73 -62.18
C PRO A 87 17.93 -1.75 -61.28
N TRP A 88 18.32 -3.02 -61.32
CA TRP A 88 17.75 -4.05 -60.44
C TRP A 88 18.01 -3.79 -58.95
N LEU A 89 19.19 -3.26 -58.57
CA LEU A 89 19.47 -2.89 -57.16
C LEU A 89 18.60 -1.71 -56.72
N VAL A 90 18.37 -0.77 -57.63
CA VAL A 90 17.47 0.36 -57.36
C VAL A 90 16.03 -0.14 -57.17
N VAL A 91 15.56 -1.07 -58.01
CA VAL A 91 14.22 -1.67 -57.88
C VAL A 91 14.09 -2.44 -56.56
N VAL A 92 15.09 -3.25 -56.19
CA VAL A 92 15.11 -3.95 -54.89
C VAL A 92 15.09 -2.96 -53.74
N GLY A 93 15.90 -1.90 -53.80
CA GLY A 93 15.92 -0.86 -52.78
C GLY A 93 14.58 -0.11 -52.66
N ILE A 94 13.91 0.19 -53.78
CA ILE A 94 12.55 0.76 -53.77
C ILE A 94 11.56 -0.22 -53.13
N ALA A 95 11.62 -1.51 -53.47
CA ALA A 95 10.75 -2.52 -52.87
C ALA A 95 10.94 -2.61 -51.34
N PHE A 96 12.19 -2.59 -50.86
CA PHE A 96 12.49 -2.48 -49.42
C PHE A 96 11.94 -1.18 -48.81
N GLY A 97 12.04 -0.05 -49.51
CA GLY A 97 11.51 1.24 -49.05
C GLY A 97 9.99 1.24 -48.92
N VAL A 98 9.28 0.65 -49.90
CA VAL A 98 7.82 0.48 -49.84
C VAL A 98 7.44 -0.46 -48.70
N THR A 99 8.17 -1.57 -48.53
CA THR A 99 7.94 -2.52 -47.42
C THR A 99 8.21 -1.85 -46.07
N ALA A 100 9.24 -1.02 -45.96
CA ALA A 100 9.55 -0.25 -44.75
C ALA A 100 8.45 0.76 -44.43
N GLY A 101 7.92 1.47 -45.44
CA GLY A 101 6.78 2.38 -45.27
C GLY A 101 5.52 1.64 -44.81
N TYR A 102 5.23 0.49 -45.41
CA TYR A 102 4.12 -0.36 -44.99
C TYR A 102 4.31 -0.92 -43.58
N ALA A 103 5.50 -1.40 -43.25
CA ALA A 103 5.88 -1.87 -41.92
C ALA A 103 5.77 -0.76 -40.87
N SER A 104 6.21 0.46 -41.18
CA SER A 104 6.09 1.61 -40.27
C SER A 104 4.62 1.94 -39.95
N SER A 105 3.74 1.85 -40.96
CA SER A 105 2.30 2.10 -40.77
C SER A 105 1.58 0.96 -40.02
N THR A 106 1.99 -0.29 -40.23
CA THR A 106 1.31 -1.47 -39.65
C THR A 106 1.87 -1.88 -38.29
N LEU A 107 3.18 -1.70 -38.08
CA LEU A 107 3.92 -2.06 -36.87
C LEU A 107 4.10 -0.88 -35.91
N GLU A 108 3.20 0.11 -35.95
CA GLU A 108 3.17 1.20 -34.97
C GLU A 108 3.06 0.60 -33.55
N THR A 109 3.83 1.11 -32.59
CA THR A 109 3.96 0.52 -31.25
C THR A 109 2.59 0.29 -30.57
N GLY A 110 1.64 1.20 -30.78
CA GLY A 110 0.26 1.04 -30.30
C GLY A 110 -0.47 -0.15 -30.92
N ARG A 111 -0.36 -0.34 -32.25
CA ARG A 111 -0.97 -1.47 -32.97
C ARG A 111 -0.31 -2.79 -32.62
N LEU A 112 1.01 -2.83 -32.47
CA LEU A 112 1.72 -4.04 -32.02
C LEU A 112 1.29 -4.45 -30.62
N ARG A 113 1.17 -3.49 -29.71
CA ARG A 113 0.67 -3.74 -28.36
C ARG A 113 -0.76 -4.25 -28.41
N GLN A 114 -1.62 -3.65 -29.24
CA GLN A 114 -2.99 -4.11 -29.43
C GLN A 114 -3.04 -5.54 -30.00
N LEU A 115 -2.29 -5.83 -31.06
CA LEU A 115 -2.24 -7.17 -31.68
C LEU A 115 -1.68 -8.21 -30.71
N ARG A 116 -0.65 -7.87 -29.92
CA ARG A 116 -0.16 -8.72 -28.84
C ARG A 116 -1.25 -9.00 -27.82
N MET A 117 -1.99 -7.97 -27.38
CA MET A 117 -3.10 -8.13 -26.44
C MET A 117 -4.26 -8.95 -27.02
N GLU A 118 -4.59 -8.78 -28.30
CA GLU A 118 -5.63 -9.56 -28.99
C GLU A 118 -5.24 -11.03 -29.14
N LEU A 119 -3.97 -11.30 -29.50
CA LEU A 119 -3.44 -12.66 -29.56
C LEU A 119 -3.45 -13.33 -28.19
N ILE A 120 -3.00 -12.64 -27.13
CA ILE A 120 -3.05 -13.17 -25.76
C ILE A 120 -4.52 -13.35 -25.33
N ALA A 121 -5.41 -12.40 -25.65
CA ALA A 121 -6.83 -12.51 -25.32
C ALA A 121 -7.53 -13.66 -26.08
N SER A 122 -6.99 -14.12 -27.20
CA SER A 122 -7.50 -15.31 -27.91
C SER A 122 -7.13 -16.64 -27.22
N MET A 123 -6.26 -16.61 -26.20
CA MET A 123 -5.90 -17.81 -25.45
C MET A 123 -7.08 -18.32 -24.61
N PRO A 124 -7.16 -19.64 -24.35
CA PRO A 124 -8.10 -20.21 -23.39
C PRO A 124 -7.98 -19.52 -22.02
N ALA A 125 -9.10 -19.28 -21.36
CA ALA A 125 -9.12 -18.67 -20.02
C ALA A 125 -8.31 -19.51 -19.00
N THR A 126 -8.27 -20.83 -19.15
CA THR A 126 -7.44 -21.75 -18.34
C THR A 126 -5.96 -21.38 -18.39
N ASP A 127 -5.43 -21.13 -19.59
CA ASP A 127 -4.02 -20.79 -19.79
C ASP A 127 -3.71 -19.41 -19.23
N LEU A 128 -4.61 -18.44 -19.43
CA LEU A 128 -4.46 -17.09 -18.91
C LEU A 128 -4.49 -17.07 -17.38
N VAL A 129 -5.43 -17.79 -16.76
CA VAL A 129 -5.53 -17.90 -15.29
C VAL A 129 -4.30 -18.60 -14.73
N GLY A 130 -3.82 -19.68 -15.35
CA GLY A 130 -2.57 -20.34 -14.93
C GLY A 130 -1.37 -19.39 -14.90
N GLU A 131 -1.21 -18.56 -15.93
CA GLU A 131 -0.13 -17.55 -15.99
C GLU A 131 -0.32 -16.40 -14.97
N ILE A 132 -1.57 -16.04 -14.64
CA ILE A 132 -1.86 -15.09 -13.55
C ILE A 132 -1.40 -15.65 -12.20
N PHE A 133 -1.68 -16.92 -11.92
CA PHE A 133 -1.30 -17.59 -10.68
C PHE A 133 0.22 -17.81 -10.56
N ASN A 134 0.90 -18.06 -11.67
CA ASN A 134 2.37 -18.10 -11.73
C ASN A 134 3.01 -16.72 -11.46
N GLY A 135 2.25 -15.62 -11.62
CA GLY A 135 2.68 -14.27 -11.31
C GLY A 135 3.70 -13.67 -12.28
N GLY A 136 4.49 -12.71 -11.80
CA GLY A 136 5.50 -12.01 -12.59
C GLY A 136 4.93 -11.10 -13.70
N LYS A 137 5.79 -10.72 -14.65
CA LYS A 137 5.39 -9.84 -15.78
C LYS A 137 4.32 -10.49 -16.67
N ARG A 138 4.42 -11.81 -16.89
CA ARG A 138 3.47 -12.59 -17.70
C ARG A 138 2.08 -12.60 -17.07
N GLY A 139 1.97 -12.82 -15.76
CA GLY A 139 0.69 -12.75 -15.06
C GLY A 139 -0.03 -11.41 -15.23
N ASN A 140 0.70 -10.28 -15.19
CA ASN A 140 0.11 -8.96 -15.43
C ASN A 140 -0.43 -8.78 -16.86
N PHE A 141 0.27 -9.31 -17.87
CA PHE A 141 -0.20 -9.31 -19.26
C PHE A 141 -1.40 -10.23 -19.46
N ALA A 142 -1.34 -11.44 -18.91
CA ALA A 142 -2.44 -12.40 -18.94
C ALA A 142 -3.70 -11.81 -18.30
N PHE A 143 -3.56 -11.17 -17.14
CA PHE A 143 -4.66 -10.47 -16.49
C PHE A 143 -5.22 -9.31 -17.33
N SER A 144 -4.34 -8.49 -17.91
CA SER A 144 -4.75 -7.38 -18.78
C SER A 144 -5.49 -7.87 -20.03
N ALA A 145 -5.15 -9.06 -20.54
CA ALA A 145 -5.80 -9.67 -21.70
C ALA A 145 -7.13 -10.36 -21.35
N LEU A 146 -7.22 -10.87 -20.12
CA LEU A 146 -8.45 -11.44 -19.56
C LEU A 146 -9.46 -10.34 -19.20
N GLN A 147 -9.00 -9.17 -18.75
CA GLN A 147 -9.87 -8.10 -18.22
C GLN A 147 -11.00 -7.66 -19.18
N PRO A 148 -10.80 -7.47 -20.49
CA PRO A 148 -11.89 -7.19 -21.43
C PRO A 148 -12.95 -8.30 -21.47
N GLN A 149 -12.54 -9.55 -21.31
CA GLN A 149 -13.46 -10.70 -21.24
C GLN A 149 -14.27 -10.70 -19.95
N LEU A 150 -13.68 -10.21 -18.85
CA LEU A 150 -14.35 -10.07 -17.55
C LEU A 150 -15.28 -8.85 -17.48
N LYS A 151 -14.89 -7.71 -18.05
CA LYS A 151 -15.63 -6.43 -17.99
C LYS A 151 -16.92 -6.43 -18.80
N ASN A 152 -17.02 -7.24 -19.85
CA ASN A 152 -18.22 -7.37 -20.66
C ASN A 152 -19.30 -8.24 -19.99
N ARG A 153 -19.52 -8.05 -18.68
CA ARG A 153 -20.57 -8.73 -17.89
C ARG A 153 -21.78 -7.81 -17.61
N PRO A 154 -22.60 -7.45 -18.62
CA PRO A 154 -23.92 -6.87 -18.38
C PRO A 154 -24.96 -8.00 -18.36
N GLN A 155 -25.08 -8.75 -17.26
CA GLN A 155 -26.18 -9.68 -16.96
C GLN A 155 -26.68 -10.69 -18.05
N SER A 156 -26.08 -10.81 -19.25
CA SER A 156 -26.68 -11.61 -20.34
C SER A 156 -25.75 -12.08 -21.48
N GLY A 157 -24.42 -11.94 -21.40
CA GLY A 157 -23.56 -12.48 -22.47
C GLY A 157 -22.06 -12.29 -22.27
N SER A 158 -21.48 -12.87 -21.23
CA SER A 158 -20.02 -12.99 -21.15
C SER A 158 -19.50 -13.86 -22.29
N SER A 159 -18.32 -13.52 -22.82
CA SER A 159 -17.62 -14.40 -23.76
C SER A 159 -17.11 -15.69 -23.09
N ILE A 160 -16.94 -15.67 -21.77
CA ILE A 160 -16.56 -16.84 -20.98
C ILE A 160 -17.86 -17.51 -20.50
N PRO A 161 -18.13 -18.78 -20.87
CA PRO A 161 -19.27 -19.52 -20.35
C PRO A 161 -19.19 -19.66 -18.82
N SER A 162 -20.34 -19.58 -18.13
CA SER A 162 -20.42 -19.83 -16.69
C SER A 162 -19.84 -21.22 -16.37
N GLY A 163 -19.03 -21.29 -15.32
CA GLY A 163 -18.28 -22.46 -14.88
C GLY A 163 -16.86 -22.55 -15.44
N VAL A 164 -16.56 -21.96 -16.61
CA VAL A 164 -15.22 -22.06 -17.23
C VAL A 164 -14.19 -21.26 -16.44
N LEU A 165 -14.54 -20.06 -15.96
CA LEU A 165 -13.64 -19.25 -15.14
C LEU A 165 -13.36 -19.92 -13.79
N LEU A 166 -14.40 -20.46 -13.15
CA LEU A 166 -14.26 -21.23 -11.91
C LEU A 166 -13.36 -22.45 -12.11
N GLY A 167 -13.60 -23.25 -13.17
CA GLY A 167 -12.77 -24.40 -13.51
C GLY A 167 -11.30 -24.02 -13.73
N ALA A 168 -11.05 -22.95 -14.48
CA ALA A 168 -9.71 -22.41 -14.69
C ALA A 168 -9.00 -22.00 -13.39
N ILE A 169 -9.72 -21.38 -12.45
CA ILE A 169 -9.19 -21.01 -11.15
C ILE A 169 -8.85 -22.25 -10.32
N LEU A 170 -9.75 -23.24 -10.27
CA LEU A 170 -9.54 -24.48 -9.53
C LEU A 170 -8.36 -25.30 -10.10
N ASP A 171 -8.27 -25.40 -11.42
CA ASP A 171 -7.15 -26.07 -12.10
C ASP A 171 -5.81 -25.37 -11.82
N ALA A 172 -5.78 -24.03 -11.87
CA ALA A 172 -4.57 -23.26 -11.55
C ALA A 172 -4.16 -23.45 -10.08
N LEU A 173 -5.11 -23.43 -9.15
CA LEU A 173 -4.86 -23.68 -7.73
C LEU A 173 -4.31 -25.08 -7.47
N LYS A 174 -4.88 -26.09 -8.14
CA LYS A 174 -4.39 -27.46 -8.08
C LYS A 174 -2.95 -27.56 -8.59
N HIS A 175 -2.64 -26.95 -9.73
CA HIS A 175 -1.30 -26.97 -10.32
C HIS A 175 -0.26 -26.26 -9.44
N CYS A 176 -0.60 -25.11 -8.84
CA CYS A 176 0.25 -24.44 -7.86
C CYS A 176 0.58 -25.36 -6.68
N SER A 177 -0.43 -26.05 -6.15
CA SER A 177 -0.26 -27.00 -5.05
C SER A 177 0.65 -28.19 -5.43
N GLU A 178 0.50 -28.75 -6.64
CA GLU A 178 1.31 -29.89 -7.08
C GLU A 178 2.79 -29.54 -7.21
N ASN A 179 3.10 -28.30 -7.59
CA ASN A 179 4.46 -27.80 -7.74
C ASN A 179 5.08 -27.27 -6.43
N GLY A 180 4.35 -27.33 -5.30
CA GLY A 180 4.76 -26.71 -4.04
C GLY A 180 4.90 -25.19 -4.13
N GLN A 181 4.32 -24.57 -5.16
CA GLN A 181 4.31 -23.13 -5.34
C GLN A 181 3.06 -22.59 -4.68
N LEU A 182 3.24 -21.86 -3.58
CA LEU A 182 2.14 -21.06 -3.05
C LEU A 182 1.88 -19.92 -4.05
N PRO A 183 0.66 -19.78 -4.58
CA PRO A 183 0.35 -18.64 -5.43
C PRO A 183 0.63 -17.39 -4.61
N SER A 184 1.49 -16.50 -5.12
CA SER A 184 1.74 -15.23 -4.45
C SER A 184 0.47 -14.41 -4.54
N MET A 185 -0.39 -14.56 -3.55
CA MET A 185 -1.71 -13.93 -3.44
C MET A 185 -1.67 -12.41 -3.63
N ARG A 186 -0.56 -11.78 -3.25
CA ARG A 186 -0.30 -10.35 -3.51
C ARG A 186 -0.40 -9.97 -5.00
N ASN A 187 -0.24 -10.93 -5.90
CA ASN A 187 -0.22 -10.71 -7.34
C ASN A 187 -1.52 -11.17 -8.03
N ILE A 188 -2.42 -11.89 -7.35
CA ILE A 188 -3.70 -12.29 -7.96
C ILE A 188 -4.66 -11.11 -7.85
N PRO A 189 -5.12 -10.54 -8.97
CA PRO A 189 -6.01 -9.39 -8.91
C PRO A 189 -7.38 -9.81 -8.37
N SER A 190 -7.88 -9.13 -7.34
CA SER A 190 -9.22 -9.37 -6.76
C SER A 190 -10.35 -9.31 -7.80
N GLN A 191 -10.13 -8.54 -8.86
CA GLN A 191 -10.98 -8.42 -10.05
C GLN A 191 -11.24 -9.75 -10.77
N LEU A 192 -10.33 -10.73 -10.66
CA LEU A 192 -10.53 -12.06 -11.22
C LEU A 192 -11.69 -12.77 -10.53
N PHE A 193 -11.77 -12.66 -9.21
CA PHE A 193 -12.81 -13.28 -8.41
C PHE A 193 -14.13 -12.50 -8.41
N GLN A 194 -14.05 -11.17 -8.52
CA GLN A 194 -15.21 -10.30 -8.80
C GLN A 194 -15.95 -10.69 -10.08
N ALA A 195 -15.25 -11.38 -10.99
CA ALA A 195 -15.82 -11.86 -12.24
C ALA A 195 -16.40 -13.27 -12.15
N LEU A 196 -16.49 -13.89 -10.96
CA LEU A 196 -17.31 -15.09 -10.73
C LEU A 196 -18.77 -14.69 -10.50
N ASP A 197 -19.72 -15.43 -11.06
CA ASP A 197 -21.14 -15.18 -10.81
C ASP A 197 -21.57 -15.75 -9.45
N GLU A 198 -22.77 -15.42 -8.95
CA GLU A 198 -23.23 -15.88 -7.63
C GLU A 198 -23.28 -17.42 -7.56
N ARG A 199 -23.58 -18.12 -8.66
CA ARG A 199 -23.64 -19.59 -8.69
C ARG A 199 -22.25 -20.20 -8.63
N GLU A 200 -21.31 -19.66 -9.40
CA GLU A 200 -19.89 -20.04 -9.37
C GLU A 200 -19.28 -19.80 -7.99
N LEU A 201 -19.54 -18.64 -7.39
CA LEU A 201 -19.05 -18.30 -6.06
C LEU A 201 -19.66 -19.23 -5.00
N THR A 202 -20.96 -19.52 -5.09
CA THR A 202 -21.65 -20.47 -4.19
C THR A 202 -21.10 -21.89 -4.33
N ALA A 203 -20.72 -22.31 -5.54
CA ALA A 203 -20.12 -23.63 -5.80
C ALA A 203 -18.64 -23.70 -5.38
N LEU A 204 -17.91 -22.59 -5.47
CA LEU A 204 -16.50 -22.49 -5.08
C LEU A 204 -16.31 -22.67 -3.57
N ILE A 205 -17.20 -22.09 -2.75
CA ILE A 205 -17.11 -22.12 -1.29
C ILE A 205 -16.99 -23.56 -0.73
N PRO A 206 -17.92 -24.50 -0.98
CA PRO A 206 -17.83 -25.84 -0.42
C PRO A 206 -16.60 -26.62 -0.90
N LEU A 207 -16.22 -26.48 -2.18
CA LEU A 207 -15.02 -27.12 -2.74
C LEU A 207 -13.75 -26.62 -2.05
N ALA A 208 -13.66 -25.30 -1.83
CA ALA A 208 -12.51 -24.72 -1.18
C ALA A 208 -12.47 -25.04 0.33
N VAL A 209 -13.62 -25.19 0.99
CA VAL A 209 -13.70 -25.68 2.37
C VAL A 209 -13.24 -27.13 2.47
N GLU A 210 -13.70 -28.01 1.58
CA GLU A 210 -13.29 -29.42 1.53
C GLU A 210 -11.77 -29.53 1.37
N GLU A 211 -11.20 -28.83 0.38
CA GLU A 211 -9.75 -28.80 0.14
C GLU A 211 -8.95 -28.22 1.32
N LEU A 212 -9.48 -27.19 1.99
CA LEU A 212 -8.85 -26.60 3.17
C LEU A 212 -8.85 -27.57 4.36
N LEU A 213 -9.93 -28.33 4.53
CA LEU A 213 -10.06 -29.36 5.57
C LEU A 213 -9.15 -30.56 5.29
N GLU A 214 -9.13 -31.07 4.06
CA GLU A 214 -8.27 -32.17 3.62
C GLU A 214 -6.78 -31.85 3.80
N SER A 215 -6.39 -30.61 3.44
CA SER A 215 -5.04 -30.12 3.62
C SER A 215 -4.69 -29.77 5.08
N ARG A 216 -5.62 -29.91 6.03
CA ARG A 216 -5.48 -29.52 7.44
C ARG A 216 -5.01 -28.06 7.60
N GLY A 217 -5.44 -27.19 6.69
CA GLY A 217 -5.06 -25.78 6.64
C GLY A 217 -3.71 -25.49 5.99
N ALA A 218 -3.03 -26.48 5.39
CA ALA A 218 -1.80 -26.22 4.65
C ALA A 218 -2.03 -25.35 3.40
N LYS A 219 -3.27 -25.30 2.88
CA LYS A 219 -3.68 -24.45 1.74
C LYS A 219 -4.46 -23.22 2.17
N ARG A 220 -4.01 -22.54 3.23
CA ARG A 220 -4.73 -21.40 3.82
C ARG A 220 -4.91 -20.23 2.84
N GLU A 221 -4.04 -20.11 1.85
CA GLU A 221 -4.12 -19.09 0.80
C GLU A 221 -5.41 -19.18 -0.01
N LEU A 222 -5.99 -20.39 -0.15
CA LEU A 222 -7.31 -20.59 -0.76
C LEU A 222 -8.40 -19.82 -0.01
N LEU A 223 -8.27 -19.73 1.30
CA LEU A 223 -9.23 -19.02 2.12
C LEU A 223 -9.09 -17.50 1.93
N ASP A 224 -7.87 -16.98 1.82
CA ASP A 224 -7.64 -15.57 1.51
C ASP A 224 -8.18 -15.22 0.13
N VAL A 225 -8.07 -16.14 -0.85
CA VAL A 225 -8.73 -16.04 -2.16
C VAL A 225 -10.24 -15.87 -1.97
N LEU A 226 -10.88 -16.76 -1.22
CA LEU A 226 -12.33 -16.71 -1.02
C LEU A 226 -12.76 -15.42 -0.30
N ILE A 227 -12.00 -14.99 0.71
CA ILE A 227 -12.30 -13.75 1.43
C ILE A 227 -12.18 -12.57 0.46
N ALA A 228 -11.10 -12.48 -0.33
CA ALA A 228 -10.93 -11.40 -1.31
C ALA A 228 -11.99 -11.45 -2.44
N ALA A 229 -12.42 -12.65 -2.82
CA ALA A 229 -13.49 -12.87 -3.78
C ALA A 229 -14.81 -12.31 -3.27
N THR A 230 -15.16 -12.67 -2.03
CA THR A 230 -16.42 -12.33 -1.40
C THR A 230 -16.45 -10.87 -0.93
N SER A 231 -15.32 -10.27 -0.55
CA SER A 231 -15.24 -8.92 0.01
C SER A 231 -15.41 -7.76 -0.99
N SER A 232 -15.96 -8.03 -2.17
CA SER A 232 -15.93 -7.10 -3.29
C SER A 232 -17.31 -6.68 -3.81
N GLY A 233 -18.38 -7.32 -3.33
CA GLY A 233 -19.77 -7.02 -3.70
C GLY A 233 -20.51 -6.25 -2.60
N ALA A 234 -20.90 -5.00 -2.87
CA ALA A 234 -21.46 -4.07 -1.87
C ALA A 234 -22.72 -4.52 -1.11
N GLU A 235 -23.43 -5.56 -1.57
CA GLU A 235 -24.62 -6.12 -0.89
C GLU A 235 -24.60 -7.66 -0.74
N GLY A 236 -23.73 -8.37 -1.48
CA GLY A 236 -23.61 -9.84 -1.45
C GLY A 236 -22.43 -10.37 -0.65
N GLU A 237 -21.52 -9.48 -0.23
CA GLU A 237 -20.30 -9.81 0.53
C GLU A 237 -20.60 -10.58 1.82
N THR A 238 -21.70 -10.23 2.49
CA THR A 238 -21.98 -10.79 3.80
C THR A 238 -22.39 -12.27 3.72
N LYS A 239 -23.34 -12.59 2.84
CA LYS A 239 -23.92 -13.93 2.68
C LYS A 239 -22.89 -15.02 2.40
N HIS A 240 -21.92 -14.76 1.52
CA HIS A 240 -20.90 -15.75 1.16
C HIS A 240 -19.84 -15.95 2.26
N LEU A 241 -19.45 -14.87 2.94
CA LEU A 241 -18.57 -14.97 4.11
C LEU A 241 -19.24 -15.74 5.26
N GLU A 242 -20.53 -15.53 5.49
CA GLU A 242 -21.34 -16.29 6.46
C GLU A 242 -21.43 -17.77 6.08
N GLN A 243 -21.70 -18.08 4.81
CA GLN A 243 -21.76 -19.46 4.35
C GLN A 243 -20.41 -20.18 4.55
N LEU A 244 -19.30 -19.53 4.19
CA LEU A 244 -17.95 -20.05 4.38
C LEU A 244 -17.64 -20.27 5.86
N ALA A 245 -17.96 -19.30 6.71
CA ALA A 245 -17.77 -19.41 8.15
C ALA A 245 -18.62 -20.53 8.76
N THR A 246 -19.90 -20.63 8.38
CA THR A 246 -20.81 -21.70 8.82
C THR A 246 -20.25 -23.07 8.47
N LEU A 247 -19.81 -23.27 7.22
CA LEU A 247 -19.24 -24.55 6.79
C LEU A 247 -17.97 -24.93 7.57
N LEU A 248 -17.11 -23.96 7.88
CA LEU A 248 -15.93 -24.20 8.72
C LEU A 248 -16.32 -24.50 10.17
N GLU A 249 -17.34 -23.84 10.72
CA GLU A 249 -17.82 -24.08 12.08
C GLU A 249 -18.48 -25.46 12.28
N LEU A 250 -18.93 -26.13 11.22
CA LEU A 250 -19.55 -27.45 11.31
C LEU A 250 -18.56 -28.57 11.70
N SER A 251 -17.25 -28.38 11.47
CA SER A 251 -16.24 -29.41 11.77
C SER A 251 -15.24 -28.94 12.84
N PRO A 252 -14.71 -29.84 13.70
CA PRO A 252 -13.66 -29.48 14.66
C PRO A 252 -12.39 -28.94 13.98
N GLN A 253 -12.05 -29.49 12.80
CA GLN A 253 -10.92 -29.03 11.99
C GLN A 253 -11.16 -27.63 11.44
N GLY A 254 -12.35 -27.34 10.90
CA GLY A 254 -12.71 -26.01 10.43
C GLY A 254 -12.77 -24.97 11.56
N LYS A 255 -13.25 -25.34 12.75
CA LYS A 255 -13.15 -24.50 13.96
C LYS A 255 -11.70 -24.19 14.33
N ALA A 256 -10.79 -25.16 14.20
CA ALA A 256 -9.37 -24.94 14.43
C ALA A 256 -8.75 -24.02 13.37
N LEU A 257 -9.23 -24.07 12.12
CA LEU A 257 -8.83 -23.13 11.06
C LEU A 257 -9.34 -21.72 11.31
N LEU A 258 -10.51 -21.56 11.94
CA LEU A 258 -11.06 -20.26 12.37
C LEU A 258 -10.32 -19.64 13.56
N GLN A 259 -9.38 -20.36 14.18
CA GLN A 259 -8.55 -19.75 15.21
C GLN A 259 -7.57 -18.75 14.57
N PRO A 260 -7.41 -17.57 15.18
CA PRO A 260 -6.48 -16.57 14.70
C PRO A 260 -5.05 -17.10 14.86
N ARG A 261 -4.39 -17.32 13.72
CA ARG A 261 -2.96 -17.67 13.68
C ARG A 261 -2.13 -16.47 13.27
N PRO A 262 -0.99 -16.23 13.95
CA PRO A 262 -0.04 -15.22 13.52
C PRO A 262 0.58 -15.61 12.19
N GLU A 263 0.80 -14.63 11.34
CA GLU A 263 1.41 -14.74 10.03
C GLU A 263 2.46 -13.65 9.87
N VAL A 264 3.62 -14.06 9.40
CA VAL A 264 4.70 -13.16 9.03
C VAL A 264 4.64 -12.96 7.53
N ARG A 265 4.36 -11.73 7.10
CA ARG A 265 4.14 -11.41 5.69
C ARG A 265 5.44 -11.21 4.91
N ASP A 266 6.49 -10.76 5.57
CA ASP A 266 7.78 -10.44 4.96
C ASP A 266 8.91 -11.11 5.75
N THR A 267 9.98 -11.56 5.08
CA THR A 267 11.14 -12.13 5.76
C THR A 267 11.92 -11.02 6.47
N PRO A 268 11.98 -10.99 7.81
CA PRO A 268 12.67 -9.92 8.51
C PRO A 268 14.18 -9.98 8.28
N ALA A 269 14.83 -8.83 8.23
CA ALA A 269 16.27 -8.73 8.36
C ALA A 269 16.65 -8.41 9.81
N GLN A 270 17.90 -8.68 10.19
CA GLN A 270 18.42 -8.30 11.49
C GLN A 270 18.24 -6.78 11.73
N GLY A 271 17.73 -6.41 12.91
CA GLY A 271 17.48 -5.04 13.31
C GLY A 271 16.22 -4.41 12.68
N THR A 272 15.33 -5.20 12.08
CA THR A 272 14.09 -4.68 11.47
C THR A 272 12.86 -4.94 12.34
N ILE A 273 11.80 -4.18 12.06
CA ILE A 273 10.48 -4.40 12.64
C ILE A 273 9.76 -5.47 11.82
N LEU A 274 9.34 -6.54 12.49
CA LEU A 274 8.51 -7.60 11.96
C LEU A 274 7.04 -7.27 12.24
N ASP A 275 6.25 -7.09 11.17
CA ASP A 275 4.79 -7.04 11.27
C ASP A 275 4.23 -8.47 11.29
N VAL A 276 3.67 -8.86 12.45
CA VAL A 276 2.94 -10.11 12.62
C VAL A 276 1.45 -9.82 12.51
N HIS A 277 0.80 -10.39 11.50
CA HIS A 277 -0.63 -10.24 11.28
C HIS A 277 -1.37 -11.46 11.83
N PHE A 278 -2.50 -11.25 12.48
CA PHE A 278 -3.42 -12.32 12.84
C PHE A 278 -4.46 -12.40 11.75
N ALA A 279 -4.24 -13.33 10.81
CA ALA A 279 -4.88 -13.42 9.49
C ALA A 279 -6.43 -13.31 9.49
N PRO A 280 -7.06 -13.04 8.32
CA PRO A 280 -8.43 -12.53 8.19
C PRO A 280 -9.56 -13.48 8.60
N LEU A 281 -9.26 -14.65 9.15
CA LEU A 281 -10.23 -15.58 9.73
C LEU A 281 -11.04 -15.00 10.88
N VAL A 282 -10.50 -13.98 11.54
CA VAL A 282 -11.26 -13.13 12.45
C VAL A 282 -12.48 -12.52 11.74
N ARG A 283 -12.31 -12.01 10.52
CA ARG A 283 -13.41 -11.44 9.72
C ARG A 283 -14.46 -12.48 9.35
N LEU A 284 -14.06 -13.73 9.06
CA LEU A 284 -15.00 -14.83 8.78
C LEU A 284 -15.77 -15.25 10.03
N ARG A 285 -15.09 -15.38 11.16
CA ARG A 285 -15.76 -15.72 12.43
C ARG A 285 -16.73 -14.63 12.88
N ASP A 286 -16.33 -13.36 12.73
CA ASP A 286 -17.19 -12.22 13.08
C ASP A 286 -18.31 -12.04 12.04
N ALA A 287 -18.11 -12.47 10.79
CA ALA A 287 -19.15 -12.56 9.76
C ALA A 287 -20.30 -13.51 10.14
N ASN A 288 -20.04 -14.65 10.76
CA ASN A 288 -21.10 -15.60 11.11
C ASN A 288 -21.99 -15.15 12.28
N ARG A 289 -21.56 -14.15 13.06
CA ARG A 289 -22.30 -13.60 14.20
C ARG A 289 -23.19 -12.40 13.83
N ARG A 290 -23.33 -12.10 12.54
CA ARG A 290 -24.00 -10.92 11.94
C ARG A 290 -25.52 -10.79 12.17
N GLY A 291 -26.10 -11.56 13.10
CA GLY A 291 -27.47 -11.33 13.54
C GLY A 291 -27.67 -9.92 14.14
N ASP A 292 -26.68 -9.41 14.90
CA ASP A 292 -26.85 -8.12 15.63
C ASP A 292 -25.57 -7.29 15.85
N MET A 293 -24.38 -7.76 15.43
CA MET A 293 -23.12 -7.06 15.68
C MET A 293 -22.63 -6.23 14.49
N ASP A 294 -22.27 -4.97 14.76
CA ASP A 294 -21.68 -4.02 13.81
C ASP A 294 -20.43 -4.65 13.14
N PRO A 295 -20.31 -4.64 11.80
CA PRO A 295 -19.18 -5.22 11.05
C PRO A 295 -17.80 -4.61 11.37
N THR A 296 -17.73 -3.68 12.33
CA THR A 296 -16.54 -2.96 12.77
C THR A 296 -15.99 -3.41 14.12
N VAL A 297 -16.31 -4.62 14.62
CA VAL A 297 -15.60 -5.19 15.77
C VAL A 297 -14.18 -5.61 15.36
N GLU A 298 -13.38 -4.62 15.00
CA GLU A 298 -11.93 -4.71 14.93
C GLU A 298 -11.47 -5.38 16.22
N ARG A 299 -10.51 -6.28 16.13
CA ARG A 299 -9.87 -6.86 17.32
C ARG A 299 -8.53 -6.19 17.54
N GLU A 300 -8.14 -6.07 18.79
CA GLU A 300 -6.81 -5.63 19.20
C GLU A 300 -6.09 -6.83 19.81
N PHE A 301 -4.81 -7.02 19.46
CA PHE A 301 -3.98 -8.02 20.09
C PHE A 301 -3.28 -7.43 21.30
N ILE A 302 -3.58 -7.97 22.47
CA ILE A 302 -2.90 -7.65 23.72
C ILE A 302 -1.85 -8.74 23.94
N SER A 303 -0.60 -8.40 23.63
CA SER A 303 0.52 -9.30 23.81
C SER A 303 0.79 -9.55 25.29
N ASP A 304 1.04 -10.81 25.63
CA ASP A 304 1.57 -11.25 26.91
C ASP A 304 3.08 -11.47 26.81
N ARG A 305 3.50 -12.38 25.93
CA ARG A 305 4.91 -12.72 25.72
C ARG A 305 5.20 -12.97 24.25
N CYS A 306 6.39 -12.54 23.82
CA CYS A 306 6.90 -12.81 22.48
C CYS A 306 8.35 -13.29 22.61
N GLU A 307 8.63 -14.51 22.17
CA GLU A 307 9.94 -15.14 22.30
C GLU A 307 10.48 -15.60 20.96
N LEU A 308 11.78 -15.40 20.74
CA LEU A 308 12.49 -15.98 19.61
C LEU A 308 13.43 -17.08 20.09
N ARG A 309 13.35 -18.26 19.48
CA ARG A 309 14.22 -19.41 19.73
C ARG A 309 14.94 -19.80 18.45
N SER A 310 16.25 -19.98 18.48
CA SER A 310 16.98 -20.46 17.30
C SER A 310 16.57 -21.89 16.97
N ALA A 311 16.28 -22.18 15.71
CA ALA A 311 15.94 -23.54 15.26
C ALA A 311 17.16 -24.47 15.23
N ALA A 312 18.36 -23.91 15.11
CA ALA A 312 19.62 -24.66 15.00
C ALA A 312 20.29 -24.94 16.36
N ALA A 313 19.91 -24.20 17.41
CA ALA A 313 20.52 -24.39 18.72
C ALA A 313 20.01 -25.67 19.38
N SER A 314 20.92 -26.42 20.01
CA SER A 314 20.56 -27.49 20.95
C SER A 314 19.54 -26.96 21.96
N THR A 315 18.70 -27.84 22.50
CA THR A 315 17.61 -27.58 23.45
C THR A 315 17.93 -26.68 24.67
N GLU A 316 19.17 -26.25 24.83
CA GLU A 316 19.67 -25.40 25.91
C GLU A 316 19.81 -23.90 25.57
N ALA A 317 19.64 -23.46 24.32
CA ALA A 317 19.68 -22.02 24.04
C ALA A 317 18.49 -21.29 24.68
N LEU A 318 18.80 -20.38 25.61
CA LEU A 318 17.79 -19.58 26.29
C LEU A 318 16.97 -18.76 25.27
N PRO A 319 15.63 -18.75 25.39
CA PRO A 319 14.77 -17.93 24.55
C PRO A 319 15.14 -16.46 24.69
N ARG A 320 15.19 -15.74 23.57
CA ARG A 320 15.36 -14.28 23.59
C ARG A 320 13.99 -13.64 23.67
N ALA A 321 13.72 -12.90 24.74
CA ALA A 321 12.54 -12.05 24.82
C ALA A 321 12.65 -10.95 23.78
N LEU A 322 11.58 -10.75 23.00
CA LEU A 322 11.53 -9.71 21.99
C LEU A 322 10.77 -8.49 22.52
N SER A 323 11.24 -7.30 22.15
CA SER A 323 10.52 -6.06 22.40
C SER A 323 9.31 -5.97 21.47
N VAL A 324 8.12 -6.11 22.04
CA VAL A 324 6.86 -5.92 21.33
C VAL A 324 6.58 -4.42 21.21
N ILE A 325 6.57 -3.93 19.98
CA ILE A 325 6.16 -2.58 19.64
C ILE A 325 4.65 -2.66 19.41
N GLN A 326 3.85 -2.53 20.46
CA GLN A 326 2.40 -2.51 20.26
C GLN A 326 2.04 -1.24 19.46
N PRO A 327 1.40 -1.37 18.29
CA PRO A 327 0.92 -0.20 17.59
C PRO A 327 -0.04 0.56 18.51
N ARG A 328 0.20 1.86 18.72
CA ARG A 328 -0.80 2.76 19.28
C ARG A 328 -1.95 2.87 18.27
N ALA A 329 -3.15 3.18 18.75
CA ALA A 329 -4.43 3.18 18.01
C ALA A 329 -4.52 4.06 16.73
N ILE A 330 -3.41 4.64 16.26
CA ILE A 330 -3.31 5.72 15.27
C ILE A 330 -2.92 5.20 13.87
N ASP A 331 -2.35 4.00 13.73
CA ASP A 331 -2.08 3.42 12.41
C ASP A 331 -3.34 2.80 11.77
N GLN A 332 -4.41 3.60 11.69
CA GLN A 332 -5.73 3.27 11.14
C GLN A 332 -5.75 3.22 9.59
N ARG A 333 -4.62 3.51 8.92
CA ARG A 333 -4.60 3.67 7.45
C ARG A 333 -4.77 2.36 6.69
N HIS A 334 -4.69 1.24 7.38
CA HIS A 334 -5.02 -0.05 6.81
C HIS A 334 -6.14 -0.64 7.65
N TYR A 335 -7.28 -0.93 7.01
CA TYR A 335 -8.34 -1.80 7.52
C TYR A 335 -7.84 -3.23 7.85
N ASP A 336 -6.53 -3.40 8.03
CA ASP A 336 -5.87 -4.68 8.08
C ASP A 336 -6.16 -5.37 9.41
N ALA A 337 -6.15 -6.70 9.32
CA ALA A 337 -6.34 -7.60 10.42
C ALA A 337 -5.50 -7.19 11.66
N PRO A 338 -5.93 -7.54 12.89
CA PRO A 338 -5.15 -7.33 14.09
C PRO A 338 -3.68 -7.67 13.82
N HIS A 339 -2.76 -6.78 14.15
CA HIS A 339 -1.33 -7.00 13.93
C HIS A 339 -0.52 -6.54 15.14
N MET A 340 0.65 -7.13 15.29
CA MET A 340 1.65 -6.82 16.31
C MET A 340 2.96 -6.50 15.58
N ARG A 341 3.67 -5.45 16.03
CA ARG A 341 5.01 -5.15 15.54
C ARG A 341 6.04 -5.65 16.55
N VAL A 342 7.09 -6.30 16.07
CA VAL A 342 8.14 -6.86 16.95
C VAL A 342 9.51 -6.48 16.42
N LEU A 343 10.40 -5.97 17.27
CA LEU A 343 11.78 -5.71 16.87
C LEU A 343 12.57 -7.02 16.82
N ILE A 344 13.08 -7.40 15.65
CA ILE A 344 13.88 -8.61 15.46
C ILE A 344 15.37 -8.26 15.50
N ASP A 345 15.96 -8.46 16.68
CA ASP A 345 17.39 -8.24 16.92
C ASP A 345 18.13 -9.58 17.13
N ALA A 346 18.02 -10.44 16.12
CA ALA A 346 18.66 -11.76 16.10
C ALA A 346 19.59 -11.86 14.88
N PRO A 347 20.72 -12.58 15.00
CA PRO A 347 21.61 -12.80 13.86
C PRO A 347 20.90 -13.61 12.76
N PRO A 348 21.42 -13.59 11.52
CA PRO A 348 20.78 -14.30 10.41
C PRO A 348 20.67 -15.81 10.68
N GLY A 349 19.52 -16.40 10.37
CA GLY A 349 19.26 -17.83 10.59
C GLY A 349 17.78 -18.17 10.70
N GLU A 350 17.49 -19.44 10.97
CA GLU A 350 16.13 -19.95 11.19
C GLU A 350 15.75 -19.88 12.67
N TYR A 351 14.54 -19.38 12.95
CA TYR A 351 14.02 -19.21 14.30
C TYR A 351 12.57 -19.69 14.42
N GLN A 352 12.18 -20.02 15.65
CA GLN A 352 10.80 -20.19 16.07
C GLN A 352 10.38 -18.96 16.91
N LEU A 353 9.38 -18.24 16.42
CA LEU A 353 8.76 -17.11 17.10
C LEU A 353 7.52 -17.61 17.83
N LYS A 354 7.59 -17.67 19.17
CA LYS A 354 6.47 -18.01 20.04
C LYS A 354 5.75 -16.73 20.48
N ILE A 355 4.45 -16.68 20.24
CA ILE A 355 3.60 -15.52 20.53
C ILE A 355 2.48 -15.96 21.46
N THR A 356 2.42 -15.35 22.66
CA THR A 356 1.31 -15.51 23.60
C THR A 356 0.61 -14.17 23.82
N GLY A 357 -0.72 -14.21 23.90
CA GLY A 357 -1.52 -13.03 24.17
C GLY A 357 -3.01 -13.28 23.97
N VAL A 358 -3.77 -12.20 23.82
CA VAL A 358 -5.23 -12.26 23.70
C VAL A 358 -5.71 -11.32 22.62
N LEU A 359 -6.52 -11.83 21.68
CA LEU A 359 -7.27 -11.01 20.74
C LEU A 359 -8.61 -10.62 21.35
N VAL A 360 -8.77 -9.33 21.63
CA VAL A 360 -9.98 -8.77 22.26
C VAL A 360 -10.74 -7.88 21.29
N PRO A 361 -12.08 -7.83 21.35
CA PRO A 361 -12.85 -6.81 20.65
C PRO A 361 -12.35 -5.40 20.98
N ARG A 362 -11.86 -4.66 19.98
CA ARG A 362 -11.25 -3.32 20.13
C ARG A 362 -12.24 -2.27 20.62
N VAL A 363 -13.55 -2.54 20.53
CA VAL A 363 -14.60 -1.70 21.12
C VAL A 363 -14.71 -1.86 22.64
N LEU A 364 -14.19 -2.96 23.20
CA LEU A 364 -14.16 -3.25 24.63
C LEU A 364 -12.81 -2.90 25.28
N VAL A 365 -11.80 -2.53 24.50
CA VAL A 365 -10.51 -2.06 25.02
C VAL A 365 -10.62 -0.56 25.34
N PRO A 366 -10.32 -0.12 26.58
CA PRO A 366 -10.24 1.30 26.92
C PRO A 366 -9.30 2.03 25.96
N ARG A 367 -9.80 3.06 25.27
CA ARG A 367 -8.99 3.88 24.36
C ARG A 367 -8.65 5.22 25.01
N ALA A 368 -7.42 5.67 24.78
CA ALA A 368 -7.06 7.05 25.09
C ALA A 368 -8.05 8.00 24.43
N LYS A 369 -8.60 8.93 25.21
CA LYS A 369 -9.37 10.04 24.67
C LYS A 369 -8.46 10.75 23.68
N ILE A 370 -8.99 11.01 22.50
CA ILE A 370 -8.28 11.79 21.51
C ILE A 370 -8.00 13.17 22.11
N GLY A 371 -6.72 13.52 22.28
CA GLY A 371 -6.26 14.77 22.90
C GLY A 371 -6.01 14.72 24.41
N SER A 372 -6.21 13.58 25.09
CA SER A 372 -5.84 13.43 26.51
C SER A 372 -4.39 12.96 26.64
N LEU A 373 -3.64 13.62 27.54
CA LEU A 373 -2.29 13.19 27.94
C LEU A 373 -2.30 11.91 28.79
N ASP A 374 -3.45 11.55 29.35
CA ASP A 374 -3.61 10.36 30.19
C ASP A 374 -4.05 9.19 29.33
N GLU A 375 -3.12 8.29 29.05
CA GLU A 375 -3.46 6.99 28.44
C GLU A 375 -4.20 6.16 29.48
N PRO A 376 -5.43 5.70 29.21
CA PRO A 376 -6.08 4.74 30.08
C PRO A 376 -5.20 3.51 30.15
N GLU A 377 -5.10 2.97 31.36
CA GLU A 377 -4.36 1.75 31.61
C GLU A 377 -4.90 0.65 30.66
N ARG A 378 -4.05 0.21 29.73
CA ARG A 378 -4.39 -0.91 28.86
C ARG A 378 -4.62 -2.14 29.75
N PRO A 379 -5.65 -2.96 29.48
CA PRO A 379 -5.89 -4.13 30.27
C PRO A 379 -4.68 -5.07 30.15
N SER A 380 -4.22 -5.55 31.30
CA SER A 380 -3.24 -6.63 31.38
C SER A 380 -3.73 -7.84 30.58
N PRO A 381 -2.84 -8.74 30.10
CA PRO A 381 -3.26 -9.95 29.39
C PRO A 381 -4.31 -10.78 30.16
N THR A 382 -4.21 -10.83 31.49
CA THR A 382 -5.19 -11.51 32.36
C THR A 382 -6.55 -10.81 32.35
N GLN A 383 -6.58 -9.47 32.42
CA GLN A 383 -7.83 -8.70 32.30
C GLN A 383 -8.41 -8.82 30.89
N ALA A 384 -7.57 -8.78 29.86
CA ALA A 384 -7.94 -8.95 28.46
C ALA A 384 -8.55 -10.34 28.22
N ALA A 385 -8.00 -11.39 28.82
CA ALA A 385 -8.53 -12.76 28.73
C ALA A 385 -9.94 -12.89 29.36
N ALA A 386 -10.28 -12.02 30.32
CA ALA A 386 -11.61 -11.98 30.94
C ALA A 386 -12.64 -11.19 30.11
N ILE A 387 -12.23 -10.48 29.06
CA ILE A 387 -13.13 -9.76 28.16
C ILE A 387 -13.93 -10.77 27.32
N GLU A 388 -15.25 -10.58 27.24
CA GLU A 388 -16.09 -11.47 26.44
C GLU A 388 -15.70 -11.45 24.96
N GLY A 389 -15.65 -12.63 24.36
CA GLY A 389 -15.18 -12.80 22.98
C GLY A 389 -13.67 -12.72 22.82
N ALA A 390 -12.90 -12.57 23.90
CA ALA A 390 -11.45 -12.74 23.91
C ALA A 390 -11.05 -14.11 23.35
N ILE A 391 -9.98 -14.13 22.54
CA ILE A 391 -9.40 -15.36 22.00
C ILE A 391 -7.94 -15.42 22.46
N ALA A 392 -7.62 -16.41 23.29
CA ALA A 392 -6.24 -16.70 23.65
C ALA A 392 -5.45 -17.13 22.41
N VAL A 393 -4.25 -16.58 22.27
CA VAL A 393 -3.29 -16.96 21.24
C VAL A 393 -2.07 -17.52 21.97
N ASP A 394 -1.68 -18.75 21.62
CA ASP A 394 -0.42 -19.38 22.03
C ASP A 394 0.09 -20.17 20.83
N GLU A 395 0.79 -19.46 19.94
CA GLU A 395 1.18 -19.98 18.63
C GLU A 395 2.68 -19.84 18.43
N THR A 396 3.27 -20.78 17.70
CA THR A 396 4.69 -20.76 17.34
C THR A 396 4.83 -20.83 15.83
N ILE A 397 5.51 -19.84 15.25
CA ILE A 397 5.73 -19.76 13.79
C ILE A 397 7.22 -19.78 13.46
N SER A 398 7.56 -20.35 12.32
CA SER A 398 8.94 -20.35 11.82
C SER A 398 9.22 -19.02 11.12
N VAL A 399 10.37 -18.42 11.43
CA VAL A 399 10.81 -17.13 10.88
C VAL A 399 12.27 -17.23 10.51
N THR A 400 12.57 -17.05 9.23
CA THR A 400 13.94 -16.88 8.75
C THR A 400 14.34 -15.41 8.92
N VAL A 401 15.40 -15.14 9.66
CA VAL A 401 15.99 -13.80 9.77
C VAL A 401 17.14 -13.70 8.76
N ARG A 402 17.08 -12.72 7.86
CA ARG A 402 18.14 -12.48 6.86
C ARG A 402 19.23 -11.59 7.42
N ALA A 403 20.42 -11.71 6.84
CA ALA A 403 21.45 -10.68 6.96
C ALA A 403 20.85 -9.35 6.51
N ARG A 404 21.09 -8.31 7.30
CA ARG A 404 20.73 -6.97 6.90
C ARG A 404 21.60 -6.60 5.71
N GLU A 405 20.98 -6.53 4.54
CA GLU A 405 21.59 -5.83 3.43
C GLU A 405 21.62 -4.35 3.83
N VAL A 406 22.83 -3.82 4.01
CA VAL A 406 23.01 -2.39 4.25
C VAL A 406 22.63 -1.71 2.95
N ALA A 407 21.34 -1.34 2.84
CA ALA A 407 20.84 -0.57 1.72
C ALA A 407 21.74 0.66 1.59
N THR A 408 22.47 0.74 0.47
CA THR A 408 23.33 1.88 0.22
C THR A 408 22.42 3.01 -0.23
N ILE A 409 22.07 3.89 0.71
CA ILE A 409 21.21 5.03 0.39
C ILE A 409 22.07 6.03 -0.38
N HIS A 410 21.78 6.17 -1.66
CA HIS A 410 22.43 7.15 -2.52
C HIS A 410 21.72 8.49 -2.33
N TYR A 411 22.39 9.43 -1.67
CA TYR A 411 21.90 10.79 -1.55
C TYR A 411 22.30 11.61 -2.77
N THR A 412 21.33 12.30 -3.38
CA THR A 412 21.52 13.17 -4.54
C THR A 412 21.30 14.64 -4.19
N GLN A 413 22.11 15.49 -4.80
CA GLN A 413 21.95 16.94 -4.82
C GLN A 413 21.75 17.43 -6.26
N ASP A 414 21.15 16.58 -7.11
CA ASP A 414 20.78 16.98 -8.46
C ASP A 414 19.92 18.24 -8.43
N GLU A 415 20.40 19.28 -9.11
CA GLU A 415 19.77 20.59 -9.14
C GLU A 415 18.40 20.52 -9.81
N ALA A 416 18.26 19.69 -10.87
CA ALA A 416 16.99 19.54 -11.57
C ALA A 416 15.92 18.89 -10.68
N ALA A 417 16.28 17.83 -9.95
CA ALA A 417 15.44 17.20 -8.94
C ALA A 417 15.06 18.17 -7.80
N MET A 418 16.03 18.93 -7.26
CA MET A 418 15.77 19.91 -6.20
C MET A 418 14.82 21.02 -6.65
N VAL A 419 15.02 21.57 -7.85
CA VAL A 419 14.15 22.61 -8.42
C VAL A 419 12.74 22.07 -8.63
N ALA A 420 12.59 20.88 -9.22
CA ALA A 420 11.28 20.25 -9.42
C ALA A 420 10.56 19.99 -8.10
N PHE A 421 11.27 19.54 -7.06
CA PHE A 421 10.69 19.32 -5.73
C PHE A 421 10.31 20.64 -5.05
N ALA A 422 11.14 21.69 -5.18
CA ALA A 422 10.84 23.02 -4.66
C ALA A 422 9.60 23.65 -5.34
N GLU A 423 9.43 23.46 -6.65
CA GLU A 423 8.22 23.87 -7.38
C GLU A 423 6.96 23.15 -6.87
N CYS A 424 7.07 21.86 -6.56
CA CYS A 424 5.98 21.12 -5.91
C CYS A 424 5.66 21.69 -4.52
N LEU A 425 6.68 21.96 -3.70
CA LEU A 425 6.50 22.56 -2.38
C LEU A 425 5.88 23.96 -2.46
N ALA A 426 6.19 24.74 -3.50
CA ALA A 426 5.59 26.05 -3.75
C ALA A 426 4.10 25.95 -4.12
N SER A 427 3.66 24.80 -4.61
CA SER A 427 2.24 24.49 -4.85
C SER A 427 1.50 24.02 -3.60
N ALA A 428 2.21 23.80 -2.48
CA ALA A 428 1.62 23.27 -1.27
C ALA A 428 0.55 24.21 -0.71
N ARG A 429 -0.52 23.60 -0.19
CA ARG A 429 -1.64 24.31 0.42
C ARG A 429 -1.90 23.77 1.81
N LEU A 430 -2.19 24.66 2.74
CA LEU A 430 -2.72 24.28 4.02
C LEU A 430 -4.23 24.18 3.91
N LYS A 431 -4.76 22.98 4.11
CA LYS A 431 -6.20 22.72 4.15
C LYS A 431 -6.67 22.84 5.59
N ASP A 432 -7.57 23.77 5.85
CA ASP A 432 -8.30 23.83 7.12
C ASP A 432 -9.13 22.54 7.27
N ASN A 433 -8.87 21.79 8.34
CA ASN A 433 -9.62 20.60 8.71
C ASN A 433 -10.73 20.94 9.72
N ARG A 434 -11.54 21.96 9.41
CA ARG A 434 -12.72 22.36 10.19
C ARG A 434 -12.37 22.73 11.64
N GLY A 435 -11.30 23.50 11.83
CA GLY A 435 -10.85 23.95 13.16
C GLY A 435 -10.04 22.92 13.96
N LEU A 436 -9.79 21.73 13.42
CA LEU A 436 -8.89 20.73 14.00
C LEU A 436 -7.40 21.03 13.72
N GLY A 437 -7.12 22.07 12.93
CA GLY A 437 -5.78 22.45 12.48
C GLY A 437 -5.66 22.45 10.97
N TYR A 438 -4.45 22.75 10.50
CA TYR A 438 -4.16 22.84 9.06
C TYR A 438 -3.34 21.64 8.61
N THR A 439 -3.82 20.98 7.56
CA THR A 439 -3.13 19.86 6.92
C THR A 439 -2.32 20.36 5.73
N PHE A 440 -1.03 20.04 5.74
CA PHE A 440 -0.12 20.33 4.63
C PHE A 440 -0.36 19.40 3.44
N LYS A 441 -0.91 19.92 2.34
CA LYS A 441 -1.12 19.18 1.08
C LYS A 441 -0.13 19.62 0.01
N LEU A 442 0.61 18.66 -0.53
CA LEU A 442 1.43 18.85 -1.73
C LEU A 442 0.55 18.83 -2.98
N GLY A 443 0.87 19.67 -3.97
CA GLY A 443 0.27 19.57 -5.30
C GLY A 443 0.79 18.35 -6.05
N SER A 444 0.06 17.88 -7.06
CA SER A 444 0.49 16.69 -7.81
C SER A 444 1.70 16.99 -8.69
N MET A 445 2.78 16.22 -8.53
CA MET A 445 3.99 16.30 -9.37
C MET A 445 3.83 15.64 -10.74
N GLN A 446 2.62 15.56 -11.29
CA GLN A 446 2.39 15.07 -12.66
C GLN A 446 2.82 16.13 -13.68
N SER A 447 4.13 16.37 -13.78
CA SER A 447 4.70 16.94 -14.98
C SER A 447 4.68 15.85 -16.05
N ARG A 448 3.78 15.98 -17.04
CA ARG A 448 3.71 15.08 -18.21
C ARG A 448 5.00 15.06 -19.05
N GLU A 449 5.95 15.93 -18.76
CA GLU A 449 7.18 16.12 -19.54
C GLU A 449 8.44 15.58 -18.87
N ARG A 450 8.36 15.03 -17.64
CA ARG A 450 9.54 14.54 -16.90
C ARG A 450 9.28 13.19 -16.22
N ASP A 451 9.08 12.14 -17.02
CA ASP A 451 9.00 10.76 -16.55
C ASP A 451 10.35 10.23 -16.02
N ASP A 452 11.43 10.99 -16.17
CA ASP A 452 12.81 10.55 -15.88
C ASP A 452 13.28 10.85 -14.43
N ILE A 453 12.53 11.63 -13.65
CA ILE A 453 12.95 12.04 -12.29
C ILE A 453 12.24 11.17 -11.25
N ASN A 454 12.87 10.05 -10.87
CA ASN A 454 12.43 9.22 -9.75
C ASN A 454 13.23 9.59 -8.50
N VAL A 455 12.65 10.43 -7.64
CA VAL A 455 13.30 10.88 -6.40
C VAL A 455 12.49 10.44 -5.20
N SER A 456 13.16 9.82 -4.22
CA SER A 456 12.56 9.59 -2.91
C SER A 456 13.03 10.64 -1.90
N TYR A 457 12.22 10.94 -0.91
CA TYR A 457 12.57 11.85 0.17
C TYR A 457 12.06 11.30 1.51
N ALA A 458 12.81 11.55 2.58
CA ALA A 458 12.31 11.46 3.94
C ALA A 458 12.77 12.71 4.69
N LEU A 459 11.82 13.52 5.12
CA LEU A 459 12.05 14.85 5.65
C LEU A 459 11.40 14.98 7.02
N ARG A 460 12.18 15.33 8.03
CA ARG A 460 11.67 15.82 9.31
C ARG A 460 11.06 17.18 9.10
N THR A 461 9.83 17.35 9.58
CA THR A 461 9.06 18.58 9.42
C THR A 461 9.01 19.33 10.74
N THR A 462 9.35 20.63 10.71
CA THR A 462 9.35 21.49 11.90
C THR A 462 8.67 22.82 11.58
N ALA A 463 7.65 23.19 12.34
CA ALA A 463 7.02 24.49 12.24
C ALA A 463 7.77 25.51 13.11
N VAL A 464 7.92 26.75 12.61
CA VAL A 464 8.57 27.86 13.31
C VAL A 464 7.71 29.13 13.21
N GLN A 465 7.37 29.75 14.33
CA GLN A 465 6.70 31.06 14.37
C GLN A 465 7.25 31.88 15.55
N GLY A 466 8.02 32.93 15.25
CA GLY A 466 8.77 33.65 16.29
C GLY A 466 9.78 32.73 16.97
N GLU A 467 9.71 32.62 18.30
CA GLU A 467 10.56 31.72 19.10
C GLU A 467 10.00 30.30 19.24
N VAL A 468 8.74 30.08 18.82
CA VAL A 468 8.07 28.79 18.96
C VAL A 468 8.54 27.86 17.84
N ARG A 469 9.10 26.71 18.22
CA ARG A 469 9.54 25.65 17.31
C ARG A 469 8.94 24.31 17.71
N ARG A 470 8.23 23.66 16.78
CA ARG A 470 7.55 22.39 17.03
C ARG A 470 7.75 21.39 15.90
N ALA A 471 8.06 20.15 16.27
CA ALA A 471 8.10 19.05 15.31
C ALA A 471 6.66 18.75 14.82
N MET A 472 6.48 18.70 13.50
CA MET A 472 5.21 18.34 12.85
C MET A 472 5.18 16.86 12.42
N GLY A 473 6.30 16.14 12.50
CA GLY A 473 6.44 14.73 12.16
C GLY A 473 7.54 14.46 11.14
N SER A 474 7.36 13.40 10.34
CA SER A 474 8.18 13.11 9.17
C SER A 474 7.31 13.01 7.91
N MET A 475 7.88 13.37 6.78
CA MET A 475 7.28 13.34 5.46
C MET A 475 8.12 12.44 4.58
N SER A 476 7.56 11.32 4.10
CA SER A 476 8.28 10.43 3.19
C SER A 476 7.44 10.08 1.96
N GLY A 477 8.08 10.04 0.80
CA GLY A 477 7.39 9.75 -0.46
C GLY A 477 8.34 9.41 -1.60
N GLU A 478 7.75 9.01 -2.72
CA GLU A 478 8.42 8.81 -4.00
C GLU A 478 7.75 9.73 -5.04
N VAL A 479 8.56 10.37 -5.86
CA VAL A 479 8.11 11.19 -6.97
C VAL A 479 8.11 10.32 -8.24
N ASN A 480 7.22 9.33 -8.30
CA ASN A 480 7.12 8.41 -9.43
C ASN A 480 5.71 8.47 -10.03
N GLY A 481 5.45 9.41 -10.94
CA GLY A 481 4.36 9.39 -11.95
C GLY A 481 2.89 9.16 -11.54
N GLY A 482 2.51 8.92 -10.28
CA GLY A 482 1.11 8.55 -10.02
C GLY A 482 0.60 8.31 -8.59
N SER A 483 1.42 8.31 -7.55
CA SER A 483 0.90 8.11 -6.18
C SER A 483 1.55 9.04 -5.16
N HIS A 484 0.76 9.93 -4.56
CA HIS A 484 1.17 10.74 -3.42
C HIS A 484 0.88 10.00 -2.12
N SER A 485 1.88 9.85 -1.25
CA SER A 485 1.64 9.57 0.16
C SER A 485 1.23 10.89 0.85
N ASP A 486 -0.03 10.96 1.29
CA ASP A 486 -0.54 12.01 2.18
C ASP A 486 0.13 11.90 3.57
N SER A 487 1.38 12.32 3.73
CA SER A 487 1.99 12.56 5.04
C SER A 487 1.76 14.02 5.43
N ASN A 488 0.53 14.28 5.90
CA ASN A 488 0.03 15.57 6.32
C ASN A 488 0.47 15.84 7.77
N GLY A 489 1.58 16.56 7.97
CA GLY A 489 1.82 17.19 9.26
C GLY A 489 0.68 18.17 9.57
N ILE A 490 0.18 18.16 10.82
CA ILE A 490 -0.81 19.13 11.30
C ILE A 490 -0.04 20.29 11.94
N LEU A 491 -0.41 21.52 11.59
CA LEU A 491 0.17 22.69 12.24
C LEU A 491 -0.30 22.75 13.71
N PRO A 492 0.61 22.87 14.69
CA PRO A 492 0.22 22.91 16.11
C PRO A 492 -0.76 24.07 16.40
N GLN A 493 -1.73 23.85 17.30
CA GLN A 493 -2.79 24.83 17.60
C GLN A 493 -2.26 26.17 18.16
N GLU A 494 -1.07 26.16 18.74
CA GLU A 494 -0.36 27.35 19.24
C GLU A 494 0.15 28.27 18.14
N PHE A 495 0.12 27.85 16.87
CA PHE A 495 0.49 28.68 15.72
C PHE A 495 -0.69 29.57 15.29
N ASP A 496 -0.46 30.88 15.29
CA ASP A 496 -1.38 31.84 14.70
C ASP A 496 -1.25 31.81 13.17
N VAL A 497 -2.15 31.07 12.54
CA VAL A 497 -2.22 30.85 11.09
C VAL A 497 -2.48 32.11 10.27
N ALA A 498 -2.89 33.21 10.91
CA ALA A 498 -3.05 34.51 10.27
C ALA A 498 -1.74 35.31 10.20
N LYS A 499 -0.71 34.90 10.95
CA LYS A 499 0.62 35.52 10.95
C LYS A 499 1.60 34.70 10.10
N PRO A 500 2.74 35.30 9.73
CA PRO A 500 3.80 34.54 9.07
C PRO A 500 4.33 33.40 9.93
N PHE A 501 4.64 32.28 9.30
CA PHE A 501 5.32 31.13 9.91
C PHE A 501 6.11 30.37 8.84
N GLU A 502 7.04 29.53 9.30
CA GLU A 502 7.89 28.72 8.45
C GLU A 502 7.66 27.23 8.71
N ILE A 503 7.78 26.43 7.65
CA ILE A 503 7.90 24.98 7.77
C ILE A 503 9.27 24.58 7.24
N GLU A 504 10.13 24.09 8.12
CA GLU A 504 11.42 23.52 7.77
C GLU A 504 11.28 22.03 7.47
N LEU A 505 11.79 21.61 6.31
CA LEU A 505 11.92 20.23 5.90
C LEU A 505 13.42 19.89 5.85
N GLN A 506 13.86 18.97 6.71
CA GLN A 506 15.25 18.54 6.78
C GLN A 506 15.34 17.04 6.53
N PRO A 507 16.36 16.53 5.81
CA PRO A 507 16.53 15.08 5.63
C PRO A 507 16.51 14.32 6.96
N ASP A 508 15.77 13.22 7.02
CA ASP A 508 15.67 12.36 8.21
C ASP A 508 16.32 10.98 7.96
N PRO A 509 17.63 10.83 8.24
CA PRO A 509 18.33 9.58 8.01
C PRO A 509 17.81 8.43 8.90
N THR A 510 17.09 8.75 9.99
CA THR A 510 16.50 7.71 10.86
C THR A 510 15.25 7.10 10.25
N SER A 511 14.43 7.91 9.58
CA SER A 511 13.25 7.43 8.84
C SER A 511 13.65 6.51 7.68
N ASP A 512 14.73 6.88 6.98
CA ASP A 512 15.34 6.12 5.90
C ASP A 512 15.81 4.73 6.36
N ALA A 513 16.49 4.68 7.50
CA ALA A 513 17.03 3.46 8.07
C ALA A 513 15.96 2.47 8.57
N LEU A 514 14.79 2.98 8.96
CA LEU A 514 13.68 2.22 9.52
C LEU A 514 12.68 1.74 8.46
N SER A 515 12.74 2.25 7.23
CA SER A 515 11.83 1.80 6.18
C SER A 515 12.17 0.35 5.78
N THR A 516 11.40 -0.61 6.30
CA THR A 516 11.56 -2.06 6.09
C THR A 516 11.26 -2.52 4.66
N ARG A 517 10.67 -1.65 3.83
CA ARG A 517 10.34 -1.97 2.43
C ARG A 517 11.56 -1.73 1.55
N SER A 518 12.41 -2.75 1.42
CA SER A 518 13.62 -2.81 0.57
C SER A 518 13.33 -2.76 -0.95
N ARG A 519 12.42 -1.89 -1.40
CA ARG A 519 12.19 -1.64 -2.83
C ARG A 519 13.00 -0.47 -3.38
N THR A 520 13.79 0.21 -2.55
CA THR A 520 14.50 1.44 -2.94
C THR A 520 15.97 1.23 -3.28
N ASP A 521 16.43 0.01 -3.53
CA ASP A 521 17.80 -0.20 -4.02
C ASP A 521 17.98 0.55 -5.34
N GLY A 522 18.94 1.47 -5.36
CA GLY A 522 19.22 2.36 -6.50
C GLY A 522 18.34 3.59 -6.63
N VAL A 523 17.42 3.86 -5.69
CA VAL A 523 16.64 5.12 -5.71
C VAL A 523 17.43 6.22 -5.03
N GLU A 524 17.76 7.28 -5.78
CA GLU A 524 18.41 8.47 -5.24
C GLU A 524 17.47 9.22 -4.29
N ARG A 525 17.97 9.56 -3.09
CA ARG A 525 17.24 10.33 -2.07
C ARG A 525 17.71 11.79 -2.05
N LEU A 526 16.75 12.71 -2.08
CA LEU A 526 17.06 14.14 -2.08
C LEU A 526 17.67 14.59 -0.75
N TRP A 527 18.88 15.16 -0.78
CA TRP A 527 19.57 15.66 0.42
C TRP A 527 19.69 17.19 0.42
N ALA A 528 18.58 17.85 0.73
CA ALA A 528 18.50 19.30 0.82
C ALA A 528 17.54 19.72 1.94
N LYS A 529 17.81 20.90 2.53
CA LYS A 529 16.88 21.58 3.44
C LYS A 529 15.95 22.46 2.61
N PHE A 530 14.65 22.38 2.89
CA PHE A 530 13.65 23.28 2.33
C PHE A 530 13.03 24.10 3.46
N VAL A 531 12.83 25.40 3.24
CA VAL A 531 12.10 26.27 4.16
C VAL A 531 10.95 26.89 3.40
N LEU A 532 9.72 26.60 3.85
CA LEU A 532 8.49 27.10 3.28
C LEU A 532 7.99 28.25 4.15
N GLN A 533 8.06 29.47 3.64
CA GLN A 533 7.58 30.67 4.33
C GLN A 533 6.16 30.98 3.90
N PHE A 534 5.22 30.87 4.83
CA PHE A 534 3.83 31.24 4.62
C PHE A 534 3.61 32.66 5.17
N ALA A 535 3.00 33.54 4.37
CA ALA A 535 2.53 34.84 4.87
C ALA A 535 1.31 34.67 5.81
N ASN A 536 0.48 33.66 5.51
CA ASN A 536 -0.61 33.13 6.32
C ASN A 536 -1.03 31.77 5.74
N ALA A 537 -1.93 31.04 6.39
CA ALA A 537 -2.33 29.70 5.97
C ALA A 537 -3.09 29.61 4.63
N THR A 538 -3.57 30.73 4.08
CA THR A 538 -4.24 30.76 2.75
C THR A 538 -3.29 31.09 1.60
N ALA A 539 -2.13 31.67 1.91
CA ALA A 539 -1.12 32.05 0.93
C ALA A 539 -0.34 30.82 0.43
N LYS A 540 0.17 30.91 -0.80
CA LYS A 540 1.18 29.96 -1.28
C LYS A 540 2.50 30.25 -0.57
N PRO A 541 3.26 29.21 -0.18
CA PRO A 541 4.55 29.41 0.46
C PRO A 541 5.59 29.93 -0.52
N VAL A 542 6.49 30.77 -0.04
CA VAL A 542 7.78 31.04 -0.72
C VAL A 542 8.75 29.96 -0.26
N VAL A 543 9.31 29.21 -1.20
CA VAL A 543 10.22 28.10 -0.90
C VAL A 543 11.66 28.57 -1.09
N THR A 544 12.47 28.38 -0.06
CA THR A 544 13.93 28.54 -0.15
C THR A 544 14.61 27.20 0.06
N THR A 545 15.66 26.95 -0.72
CA THR A 545 16.45 25.71 -0.69
C THR A 545 17.84 26.01 -0.14
N ALA A 546 18.35 25.14 0.71
CA ALA A 546 19.72 25.18 1.19
C ALA A 546 20.36 23.81 1.07
N LEU A 547 21.53 23.78 0.41
CA LEU A 547 22.36 22.58 0.32
C LEU A 547 22.94 22.26 1.69
N ILE A 548 22.77 21.02 2.14
CA ILE A 548 23.44 20.48 3.31
C ILE A 548 24.70 19.76 2.81
N PRO A 549 25.91 20.07 3.28
CA PRO A 549 27.11 19.36 2.85
C PRO A 549 26.96 17.83 2.98
N LEU A 550 27.17 17.10 1.88
CA LEU A 550 27.05 15.63 1.84
C LEU A 550 28.06 14.90 2.74
N GLY A 551 29.14 15.58 3.12
CA GLY A 551 30.29 15.01 3.84
C GLY A 551 29.99 14.41 5.22
N GLU A 552 28.81 14.66 5.80
CA GLU A 552 28.38 14.01 7.05
C GLU A 552 27.47 12.78 6.83
N ALA A 553 26.88 12.63 5.64
CA ALA A 553 25.83 11.64 5.36
C ALA A 553 26.26 10.55 4.37
N GLN A 554 27.19 10.83 3.45
CA GLN A 554 27.67 9.82 2.49
C GLN A 554 28.58 8.79 3.18
N GLY A 555 28.22 7.52 3.07
CA GLY A 555 29.12 6.40 3.38
C GLY A 555 29.28 6.06 4.86
N ARG A 556 28.56 6.70 5.79
CA ARG A 556 28.39 6.10 7.13
C ARG A 556 27.46 4.91 6.97
N ALA A 557 28.05 3.72 6.82
CA ALA A 557 27.40 2.52 7.32
C ALA A 557 26.99 2.87 8.76
N VAL A 558 25.69 3.00 9.02
CA VAL A 558 25.23 3.27 10.37
C VAL A 558 25.62 2.03 11.15
N ASP A 559 26.65 2.17 11.98
CA ASP A 559 27.14 1.12 12.87
C ASP A 559 25.95 0.42 13.54
N ASP A 560 25.98 -0.90 13.59
CA ASP A 560 24.86 -1.71 14.09
C ASP A 560 24.47 -1.29 15.51
N ASP A 561 25.44 -0.86 16.32
CA ASP A 561 25.21 -0.35 17.67
C ASP A 561 24.58 1.06 17.69
N ALA A 562 24.98 1.94 16.76
CA ALA A 562 24.35 3.25 16.60
C ALA A 562 22.90 3.11 16.11
N MET A 563 22.65 2.17 15.20
CA MET A 563 21.29 1.87 14.75
C MET A 563 20.46 1.24 15.85
N ARG A 564 21.02 0.30 16.61
CA ARG A 564 20.35 -0.31 17.76
C ARG A 564 19.97 0.76 18.78
N SER A 565 20.85 1.73 19.03
CA SER A 565 20.55 2.90 19.87
C SER A 565 19.42 3.76 19.28
N VAL A 566 19.42 4.01 17.97
CA VAL A 566 18.32 4.74 17.29
C VAL A 566 17.00 3.98 17.33
N LEU A 567 17.01 2.67 17.14
CA LEU A 567 15.85 1.78 17.21
C LEU A 567 15.30 1.72 18.63
N ASN A 568 16.16 1.52 19.63
CA ASN A 568 15.77 1.56 21.02
C ASN A 568 15.20 2.93 21.38
N ALA A 569 15.86 4.02 20.98
CA ALA A 569 15.33 5.37 21.18
C ALA A 569 14.03 5.62 20.41
N TYR A 570 13.82 4.98 19.25
CA TYR A 570 12.57 5.06 18.48
C TYR A 570 11.45 4.29 19.19
N VAL A 571 11.72 3.07 19.65
CA VAL A 571 10.80 2.24 20.46
C VAL A 571 10.46 2.95 21.77
N GLU A 572 11.45 3.55 22.44
CA GLU A 572 11.26 4.38 23.64
C GLU A 572 10.48 5.67 23.34
N ARG A 573 10.70 6.31 22.19
CA ARG A 573 9.89 7.47 21.74
C ARG A 573 8.45 7.10 21.41
N LEU A 574 8.22 5.88 20.92
CA LEU A 574 6.88 5.33 20.74
C LEU A 574 6.23 4.99 22.10
N ALA A 575 7.00 4.91 23.19
CA ALA A 575 6.50 4.48 24.50
C ALA A 575 5.87 5.61 25.35
N PRO A 576 6.17 6.91 25.17
CA PRO A 576 5.20 7.97 25.48
C PRO A 576 5.45 9.30 24.73
N ARG A 577 4.98 9.47 23.48
CA ARG A 577 4.86 10.83 22.88
C ARG A 577 3.59 10.98 22.04
N ALA A 578 2.89 12.06 22.33
CA ALA A 578 1.67 12.51 21.67
C ALA A 578 1.91 12.76 20.17
N LEU A 579 1.18 12.04 19.31
CA LEU A 579 0.95 12.39 17.92
C LEU A 579 -0.53 12.20 17.61
N ASP A 580 -1.04 13.10 16.77
CA ASP A 580 -2.41 13.60 16.77
C ASP A 580 -3.43 12.65 16.11
N PRO A 581 -4.62 12.43 16.71
CA PRO A 581 -5.63 11.48 16.23
C PRO A 581 -6.78 12.22 15.57
N PHE A 582 -7.16 11.96 14.31
CA PHE A 582 -8.56 12.12 13.80
C PHE A 582 -8.57 11.87 12.29
N ARG A 583 -8.76 10.61 11.89
CA ARG A 583 -8.95 10.24 10.48
C ARG A 583 -10.04 9.19 10.30
N ASP A 584 -11.28 9.46 10.72
CA ASP A 584 -12.45 8.91 10.02
C ASP A 584 -13.77 9.56 10.45
N ARG A 585 -14.72 9.77 9.51
CA ARG A 585 -16.20 9.73 9.66
C ARG A 585 -16.87 10.18 8.35
N GLY A 586 -17.54 9.25 7.68
CA GLY A 586 -18.52 9.56 6.65
C GLY A 586 -19.36 8.37 6.20
N ARG A 587 -20.56 8.23 6.80
CA ARG A 587 -21.87 7.89 6.18
C ARG A 587 -22.77 7.23 7.23
N GLY A 588 -23.97 7.77 7.39
CA GLY A 588 -25.02 7.18 8.21
C GLY A 588 -26.11 6.57 7.35
N THR A 589 -26.79 5.56 7.87
CA THR A 589 -28.23 5.28 7.67
C THR A 589 -28.73 4.44 8.86
N THR A 590 -29.99 4.65 9.24
CA THR A 590 -30.79 3.92 10.26
C THR A 590 -32.19 3.65 9.65
N PRO A 591 -33.12 2.90 10.29
CA PRO A 591 -33.01 1.85 11.35
C PRO A 591 -33.91 0.60 11.07
N ARG A 592 -33.80 -0.45 11.91
CA ARG A 592 -34.97 -1.08 12.60
C ARG A 592 -34.60 -2.05 13.74
N ASP A 593 -35.56 -2.14 14.66
CA ASP A 593 -35.79 -2.90 15.91
C ASP A 593 -34.88 -2.67 17.15
N THR A 594 -35.51 -2.16 18.22
CA THR A 594 -34.87 -1.54 19.39
C THR A 594 -35.47 -2.03 20.72
N VAL A 595 -34.63 -2.09 21.76
CA VAL A 595 -35.07 -2.19 23.16
C VAL A 595 -35.18 -0.79 23.73
N ARG A 596 -36.41 -0.38 24.06
CA ARG A 596 -36.74 0.98 24.48
C ARG A 596 -36.85 1.05 26.00
N MET A 597 -35.98 1.82 26.66
CA MET A 597 -36.20 2.22 28.06
C MET A 597 -37.13 3.44 28.09
N GLU A 598 -38.31 3.32 28.71
CA GLU A 598 -39.27 4.41 28.84
C GLU A 598 -38.80 5.45 29.87
N PRO A 599 -38.74 6.75 29.52
CA PRO A 599 -38.49 7.79 30.50
C PRO A 599 -39.79 8.15 31.24
N ALA A 600 -39.72 8.19 32.58
CA ALA A 600 -40.76 8.77 33.43
C ALA A 600 -40.90 10.27 33.15
N ARG A 601 -41.83 10.65 32.26
CA ARG A 601 -42.17 12.05 31.97
C ARG A 601 -43.29 12.53 32.89
N LYS A 602 -42.98 13.41 33.85
CA LYS A 602 -43.82 14.57 34.21
C LYS A 602 -43.08 15.53 35.17
N GLN A 603 -43.13 16.81 34.80
CA GLN A 603 -42.94 18.03 35.62
C GLN A 603 -41.55 18.35 36.21
N TYR A 604 -40.59 18.83 35.40
CA TYR A 604 -39.51 19.71 35.88
C TYR A 604 -39.08 20.70 34.79
N ALA A 605 -39.56 21.94 34.86
CA ALA A 605 -39.24 23.00 33.88
C ALA A 605 -38.56 24.24 34.51
N ALA A 606 -38.00 24.13 35.73
CA ALA A 606 -37.45 25.30 36.43
C ALA A 606 -36.20 25.04 37.28
N LEU A 607 -35.50 23.91 37.10
CA LEU A 607 -34.25 23.61 37.83
C LEU A 607 -33.07 23.65 36.86
N ALA A 608 -31.94 24.24 37.28
CA ALA A 608 -30.66 24.13 36.60
C ALA A 608 -30.41 22.65 36.28
N THR A 609 -30.29 22.33 34.99
CA THR A 609 -30.28 20.94 34.55
C THR A 609 -28.88 20.39 34.75
N PRO A 610 -28.68 19.36 35.60
CA PRO A 610 -27.36 18.82 35.83
C PRO A 610 -26.79 18.28 34.52
N THR A 611 -25.57 18.70 34.21
CA THR A 611 -24.81 18.24 33.06
C THR A 611 -23.89 17.12 33.53
N VAL A 612 -23.88 16.02 32.80
CA VAL A 612 -23.01 14.89 33.08
C VAL A 612 -21.85 14.94 32.11
N SER A 613 -20.65 14.80 32.65
CA SER A 613 -19.42 14.82 31.89
C SER A 613 -18.48 13.77 32.47
N GLY A 614 -18.44 12.60 31.85
CA GLY A 614 -17.68 11.47 32.36
C GLY A 614 -17.82 10.24 31.49
N ARG A 615 -17.34 9.11 32.00
CA ARG A 615 -17.34 7.83 31.33
C ARG A 615 -18.50 6.99 31.81
N LEU A 616 -19.24 6.37 30.90
CA LEU A 616 -20.27 5.37 31.18
C LEU A 616 -19.79 3.98 30.76
N GLU A 617 -19.93 3.00 31.64
CA GLU A 617 -19.53 1.61 31.43
C GLU A 617 -20.73 0.72 31.81
N LEU A 618 -21.21 -0.12 30.88
CA LEU A 618 -22.27 -1.08 31.18
C LEU A 618 -21.63 -2.43 31.51
N PHE A 619 -21.99 -3.03 32.63
CA PHE A 619 -21.55 -4.34 33.08
C PHE A 619 -22.72 -5.33 33.14
N ALA A 620 -22.49 -6.62 32.88
CA ALA A 620 -23.36 -7.74 33.19
C ALA A 620 -22.64 -8.62 34.23
N GLY A 621 -23.09 -8.57 35.48
CA GLY A 621 -22.29 -9.07 36.62
C GLY A 621 -20.96 -8.32 36.75
N GLU A 622 -19.83 -9.05 36.71
CA GLU A 622 -18.48 -8.47 36.74
C GLU A 622 -17.91 -8.18 35.33
N ARG A 623 -18.66 -8.47 34.26
CA ARG A 623 -18.18 -8.41 32.87
C ARG A 623 -18.60 -7.11 32.20
N LEU A 624 -17.72 -6.46 31.45
CA LEU A 624 -18.07 -5.26 30.66
C LEU A 624 -18.92 -5.67 29.44
N ALA A 625 -20.16 -5.20 29.39
CA ALA A 625 -21.20 -5.61 28.45
C ALA A 625 -21.45 -4.65 27.27
N ALA A 626 -21.02 -3.40 27.39
CA ALA A 626 -21.04 -2.45 26.28
C ALA A 626 -19.71 -1.68 26.20
N PRO A 627 -19.38 -1.09 25.04
CA PRO A 627 -18.25 -0.18 24.92
C PRO A 627 -18.37 0.91 25.96
N SER A 628 -17.23 1.31 26.54
CA SER A 628 -17.21 2.48 27.39
C SER A 628 -17.52 3.72 26.55
N VAL A 629 -18.51 4.51 26.97
CA VAL A 629 -18.94 5.71 26.25
C VAL A 629 -18.59 6.93 27.07
N ASP A 630 -17.76 7.80 26.51
CA ASP A 630 -17.59 9.15 27.06
C ASP A 630 -18.86 9.94 26.79
N TRP A 631 -19.50 10.41 27.86
CA TRP A 631 -20.76 11.14 27.82
C TRP A 631 -20.55 12.59 28.25
N PHE A 632 -21.03 13.50 27.40
CA PHE A 632 -21.12 14.93 27.69
C PHE A 632 -22.52 15.42 27.31
N GLY A 633 -23.34 15.80 28.28
CA GLY A 633 -24.69 16.30 28.00
C GLY A 633 -25.58 16.53 29.22
N SER A 634 -26.63 17.34 29.02
CA SER A 634 -27.70 17.55 30.01
C SER A 634 -28.63 16.34 30.05
N ILE A 635 -28.90 15.80 31.26
CA ILE A 635 -29.79 14.64 31.45
C ILE A 635 -31.22 14.92 30.94
N THR A 636 -31.65 16.18 30.95
CA THR A 636 -33.06 16.56 30.72
C THR A 636 -33.38 16.94 29.27
N HIS A 637 -32.39 17.29 28.43
CA HIS A 637 -32.62 17.77 27.06
C HIS A 637 -32.72 16.65 26.01
N GLY A 638 -33.20 15.46 26.40
CA GLY A 638 -33.73 14.46 25.48
C GLY A 638 -32.72 13.77 24.55
N ARG A 639 -31.42 14.04 24.69
CA ARG A 639 -30.36 13.16 24.19
C ARG A 639 -29.68 12.51 25.39
N ALA A 640 -30.40 11.59 26.05
CA ALA A 640 -29.72 10.48 26.72
C ALA A 640 -28.70 9.88 25.73
N PRO A 641 -27.55 9.33 26.18
CA PRO A 641 -26.63 8.63 25.29
C PRO A 641 -27.49 7.69 24.45
N GLY A 642 -27.46 7.90 23.13
CA GLY A 642 -28.23 7.07 22.22
C GLY A 642 -27.87 5.63 22.51
N GLU A 643 -28.88 4.83 22.83
CA GLU A 643 -28.87 3.36 22.88
C GLU A 643 -27.51 2.72 23.22
N PHE A 644 -27.33 2.26 24.46
CA PHE A 644 -26.28 1.28 24.74
C PHE A 644 -26.64 0.01 23.96
N LYS A 645 -25.92 -0.24 22.86
CA LYS A 645 -25.97 -1.52 22.16
C LYS A 645 -24.99 -2.45 22.86
N PRO A 646 -25.44 -3.41 23.68
CA PRO A 646 -24.54 -4.40 24.23
C PRO A 646 -23.85 -5.14 23.07
N VAL A 647 -22.58 -5.50 23.28
CA VAL A 647 -21.77 -6.19 22.25
C VAL A 647 -22.15 -7.68 22.17
N PHE A 648 -23.06 -8.14 23.01
CA PHE A 648 -23.51 -9.53 23.05
C PHE A 648 -24.95 -9.60 23.57
N ASP A 649 -25.61 -10.74 23.33
CA ASP A 649 -26.92 -11.06 23.88
C ASP A 649 -26.82 -11.17 25.40
N VAL A 650 -27.13 -10.09 26.11
CA VAL A 650 -27.33 -10.14 27.55
C VAL A 650 -28.73 -10.69 27.79
N ALA A 651 -28.81 -11.88 28.40
CA ALA A 651 -30.10 -12.45 28.75
C ALA A 651 -30.88 -11.45 29.62
N ASN A 652 -32.15 -11.20 29.31
CA ASN A 652 -32.98 -10.24 30.04
C ASN A 652 -32.98 -10.50 31.56
N SER A 653 -32.75 -11.74 31.99
CA SER A 653 -32.67 -12.15 33.39
C SER A 653 -31.37 -11.81 34.12
N GLU A 654 -30.32 -11.38 33.42
CA GLU A 654 -29.03 -11.06 34.06
C GLU A 654 -29.01 -9.65 34.68
N PRO A 655 -28.36 -9.47 35.84
CA PRO A 655 -28.21 -8.16 36.44
C PRO A 655 -27.23 -7.30 35.64
N LEU A 656 -27.64 -6.06 35.35
CA LEU A 656 -26.83 -5.07 34.64
C LEU A 656 -26.38 -3.97 35.61
N THR A 657 -25.18 -3.43 35.43
CA THR A 657 -24.69 -2.28 36.18
C THR A 657 -24.14 -1.23 35.22
N LEU A 658 -24.80 -0.08 35.12
CA LEU A 658 -24.28 1.07 34.38
C LEU A 658 -23.49 1.96 35.34
N ARG A 659 -22.17 1.90 35.27
CA ARG A 659 -21.26 2.70 36.06
C ARG A 659 -20.93 4.01 35.36
N TYR A 660 -21.08 5.11 36.08
CA TYR A 660 -20.63 6.44 35.70
C TYR A 660 -19.40 6.84 36.50
N THR A 661 -18.36 7.27 35.81
CA THR A 661 -17.13 7.82 36.38
C THR A 661 -16.93 9.25 35.86
N PRO A 662 -17.04 10.28 36.71
CA PRO A 662 -16.94 11.67 36.28
C PRO A 662 -15.57 12.01 35.70
N ASP A 663 -15.52 12.89 34.71
CA ASP A 663 -14.27 13.50 34.23
C ASP A 663 -13.88 14.64 35.16
N VAL A 664 -13.02 14.33 36.13
CA VAL A 664 -12.62 15.23 37.23
C VAL A 664 -12.06 16.57 36.74
N ARG A 665 -11.52 16.60 35.50
CA ARG A 665 -10.87 17.78 34.90
C ARG A 665 -11.86 18.86 34.46
N ILE A 666 -13.08 18.49 34.09
CA ILE A 666 -14.11 19.46 33.66
C ILE A 666 -14.69 20.19 34.87
N GLY A 667 -14.73 19.53 36.03
CA GLY A 667 -15.11 20.15 37.31
C GLY A 667 -14.08 21.17 37.82
N GLU A 668 -12.79 20.96 37.58
CA GLU A 668 -11.74 21.90 37.99
C GLU A 668 -11.57 23.09 37.02
N ALA A 669 -11.83 22.88 35.72
CA ALA A 669 -11.64 23.91 34.68
C ALA A 669 -12.74 25.00 34.65
N LEU A 670 -13.88 24.81 35.32
CA LEU A 670 -15.04 25.69 35.24
C LEU A 670 -15.60 26.08 36.61
N ALA A 671 -14.80 26.75 37.43
CA ALA A 671 -15.30 27.45 38.63
C ALA A 671 -16.19 28.69 38.31
N GLY A 672 -16.80 28.78 37.12
CA GLY A 672 -17.57 29.96 36.70
C GLY A 672 -18.55 29.79 35.52
N GLY A 673 -18.92 28.56 35.14
CA GLY A 673 -19.93 28.31 34.09
C GLY A 673 -21.35 28.09 34.67
N PRO A 674 -22.44 28.31 33.91
CA PRO A 674 -23.84 28.23 34.39
C PRO A 674 -24.40 26.79 34.53
N PHE A 675 -23.54 25.76 34.59
CA PHE A 675 -23.97 24.36 34.59
C PHE A 675 -23.46 23.63 35.84
N ASP A 676 -24.36 22.98 36.56
CA ASP A 676 -24.01 22.08 37.67
C ASP A 676 -23.58 20.73 37.10
N TYR A 677 -22.33 20.32 37.36
CA TYR A 677 -21.79 19.03 36.91
C TYR A 677 -21.93 17.95 37.98
N ILE A 678 -22.34 16.75 37.59
CA ILE A 678 -22.28 15.58 38.49
C ILE A 678 -20.83 15.10 38.57
N GLY A 679 -20.11 15.60 39.59
CA GLY A 679 -18.72 15.27 39.89
C GLY A 679 -18.52 14.01 40.75
N VAL A 680 -19.58 13.24 41.01
CA VAL A 680 -19.54 12.05 41.88
C VAL A 680 -19.76 10.78 41.05
N PRO A 681 -18.91 9.74 41.17
CA PRO A 681 -19.15 8.46 40.52
C PRO A 681 -20.39 7.76 41.09
N PHE A 682 -21.15 7.11 40.22
CA PHE A 682 -22.34 6.36 40.62
C PHE A 682 -22.53 5.10 39.75
N GLU A 683 -23.34 4.18 40.22
CA GLU A 683 -23.80 3.00 39.50
C GLU A 683 -25.32 3.01 39.43
N LEU A 684 -25.87 2.67 38.28
CA LEU A 684 -27.27 2.28 38.11
C LEU A 684 -27.31 0.76 37.99
N ARG A 685 -27.78 0.10 39.05
CA ARG A 685 -27.87 -1.37 39.12
C ARG A 685 -29.27 -1.84 38.75
N TYR A 686 -29.38 -2.62 37.70
CA TYR A 686 -30.61 -3.23 37.21
C TYR A 686 -30.60 -4.70 37.64
N ALA A 687 -31.66 -5.17 38.30
CA ALA A 687 -31.78 -6.59 38.67
C ALA A 687 -31.95 -7.50 37.43
N THR A 688 -32.56 -6.95 36.37
CA THR A 688 -32.79 -7.55 35.05
C THR A 688 -32.83 -6.42 34.02
N GLY A 689 -32.66 -6.72 32.73
CA GLY A 689 -32.68 -5.72 31.65
C GLY A 689 -33.98 -4.89 31.55
N THR A 690 -35.07 -5.37 32.16
CA THR A 690 -36.38 -4.71 32.20
C THR A 690 -36.74 -4.11 33.57
N SER A 691 -35.93 -4.33 34.61
CA SER A 691 -36.21 -3.79 35.94
C SER A 691 -35.81 -2.31 36.06
N PRO A 692 -36.49 -1.54 36.92
CA PRO A 692 -36.04 -0.18 37.23
C PRO A 692 -34.64 -0.21 37.88
N PRO A 693 -33.73 0.71 37.53
CA PRO A 693 -32.40 0.76 38.14
C PRO A 693 -32.45 1.26 39.58
N THR A 694 -31.54 0.74 40.40
CA THR A 694 -31.20 1.28 41.72
C THR A 694 -29.93 2.12 41.60
N LEU A 695 -30.00 3.39 41.97
CA LEU A 695 -28.85 4.29 42.00
C LEU A 695 -28.01 4.05 43.26
N VAL A 696 -26.72 3.80 43.08
CA VAL A 696 -25.73 3.59 44.14
C VAL A 696 -24.54 4.52 43.90
N PHE A 697 -24.25 5.43 44.82
CA PHE A 697 -23.06 6.28 44.71
C PHE A 697 -21.81 5.52 45.20
N LEU A 698 -20.70 5.63 44.45
CA LEU A 698 -19.45 4.93 44.74
C LEU A 698 -18.58 5.77 45.70
N GLU A 699 -18.95 5.74 46.99
CA GLU A 699 -18.28 6.19 48.24
C GLU A 699 -17.58 7.58 48.41
N ASN A 700 -17.75 8.11 49.64
CA ASN A 700 -17.13 9.28 50.32
C ASN A 700 -17.17 10.68 49.71
N ALA A 701 -17.72 10.87 48.51
CA ALA A 701 -18.10 12.22 48.08
C ALA A 701 -19.39 12.62 48.83
N SER A 702 -19.27 13.21 50.03
CA SER A 702 -20.38 13.99 50.59
C SER A 702 -20.81 14.98 49.50
N PRO A 703 -22.07 14.94 49.02
CA PRO A 703 -22.50 15.92 48.04
C PRO A 703 -22.37 17.28 48.70
N LYS A 704 -21.42 18.10 48.25
CA LYS A 704 -21.50 19.53 48.49
C LYS A 704 -22.77 19.96 47.77
N LYS A 705 -23.76 20.39 48.56
CA LYS A 705 -25.12 20.73 48.14
C LYS A 705 -25.17 21.55 46.87
#